data_AF-I1L5M7-F1
#
_entry.id   AF-I1L5M7-F1
#
_cell.length_a   1.000
_cell.length_b   1.000
_cell.length_c   1.000
_cell.angle_alpha   90.00
_cell.angle_beta   90.00
_cell.angle_gamma   90.00
#
_symmetry.space_group_name_H-M   'P 1'
#
loop_
_entity.id
_entity.type
_entity.pdbx_description
1 polymer ?
#
loop_
_entity_poly.entity_id
_entity_poly.type
_entity_poly.pdbx_seq_one_letter_code
_entity_poly.pdbx_strand_id
1 'polypeptide(L)'
;MAIAITQCSEKLGYLILQLGKNFLVFMAMVVACNGVHFLLKPCSQPRVTSDIIVGLIMGNIPFLRKLYDEFNSTFGFIMDFGMMCYMFVLGIEMDPYVLLKKPTKDAQIAYAGILCTFIISSSLTSLLRYFTVQSGLAVSISLSALLSSTASPVLTRVITSLKIGKSDIGSLVIGAGMHSDFLCSLLLSVGYIFLSSDIYCLGPKKDKALMAVITMSVAVLAQTLFTAVVSPVFMAWVNNENPEGKPMKGSHLVLSIAFMVMICASSTLYNYSPVLSAFMTGICLPREGRLSKWVITKINYLLATIFFPIFFLWMGYAADMTKFNPGDPITWIRLFLPVAVAVLGKVIGTLVAGALLGFHWPESIAVGLLLITKGHFQIYLSIKALNCGTSGTPSSAIVPVIAIFLTLVHAPIVVAHIIKRARKRAPTHSNALQLLDPLSELRILLCLHGLDNVPASINFMEISRGSADSSILVYVAEIIELTDQIAATLESGEGVHTTTIKDKQVIEMREQITSSFQAYVDRDGNGITFKRSLAVSTITSMAQNICVLAEDLMIALIILPFHRYQRQDGKLDGGNPGFRYVNRKLLKSAPCSVGILVNRGFGSVENISRFEPLLKVAIIFVGGRDDREALAYVGRVAWHSGVKVTVIRFLVDTTAESSRLAAYRVTITEQEEEMGYIVGGRISYMEKHLANASETFSTLRSFDGQYSLVIVGREGGANSILTKGMNDWQQCPELGPIGDVLSGPDFSTSLSVLIIQQHKLRGELDGLDEDFSIM
;
A
#
# COMPACT_ATOMS: atom_id res chain seq x y z
N MET A 1 -44.33 56.63 -2.11
CA MET A 1 -43.74 55.51 -1.34
C MET A 1 -44.30 54.15 -1.76
N ALA A 2 -45.63 53.96 -1.83
CA ALA A 2 -46.26 52.68 -2.21
C ALA A 2 -45.82 52.10 -3.58
N ILE A 3 -45.67 52.94 -4.62
CA ILE A 3 -45.25 52.49 -5.97
C ILE A 3 -43.78 52.00 -5.99
N ALA A 4 -42.91 52.56 -5.14
CA ALA A 4 -41.53 52.10 -5.03
C ALA A 4 -41.43 50.72 -4.31
N ILE A 5 -42.37 50.46 -3.39
CA ILE A 5 -42.44 49.19 -2.65
C ILE A 5 -42.88 48.06 -3.60
N THR A 6 -43.84 48.31 -4.51
CA THR A 6 -44.31 47.29 -5.47
C THR A 6 -43.26 46.92 -6.52
N GLN A 7 -42.50 47.89 -7.02
CA GLN A 7 -41.42 47.61 -7.98
C GLN A 7 -40.25 46.85 -7.33
N CYS A 8 -39.96 47.12 -6.05
CA CYS A 8 -38.99 46.37 -5.27
C CYS A 8 -39.46 44.94 -5.01
N SER A 9 -40.74 44.74 -4.67
CA SER A 9 -41.31 43.41 -4.43
C SER A 9 -41.32 42.54 -5.68
N GLU A 10 -41.63 43.09 -6.85
CA GLU A 10 -41.58 42.35 -8.12
C GLU A 10 -40.15 41.94 -8.49
N LYS A 11 -39.18 42.85 -8.37
CA LYS A 11 -37.76 42.52 -8.58
C LYS A 11 -37.27 41.46 -7.60
N LEU A 12 -37.63 41.59 -6.32
CA LEU A 12 -37.27 40.62 -5.30
C LEU A 12 -37.91 39.25 -5.59
N GLY A 13 -39.18 39.21 -5.99
CA GLY A 13 -39.87 37.98 -6.39
C GLY A 13 -39.21 37.30 -7.60
N TYR A 14 -38.81 38.07 -8.62
CA TYR A 14 -38.07 37.56 -9.77
C TYR A 14 -36.70 36.99 -9.37
N LEU A 15 -35.95 37.71 -8.51
CA LEU A 15 -34.67 37.26 -7.97
C LEU A 15 -34.81 35.97 -7.14
N ILE A 16 -35.82 35.87 -6.29
CA ILE A 16 -36.10 34.67 -5.50
C ILE A 16 -36.46 33.49 -6.41
N LEU A 17 -37.28 33.72 -7.43
CA LEU A 17 -37.65 32.67 -8.39
C LEU A 17 -36.43 32.18 -9.20
N GLN A 18 -35.56 33.09 -9.66
CA GLN A 18 -34.31 32.72 -10.33
C GLN A 18 -33.36 31.96 -9.40
N LEU A 19 -33.21 32.42 -8.16
CA LEU A 19 -32.38 31.75 -7.16
C LEU A 19 -32.91 30.34 -6.86
N GLY A 20 -34.23 30.19 -6.71
CA GLY A 20 -34.89 28.90 -6.51
C GLY A 20 -34.70 27.94 -7.68
N LYS A 21 -34.79 28.43 -8.92
CA LYS A 21 -34.47 27.62 -10.12
C LYS A 21 -33.02 27.15 -10.11
N ASN A 22 -32.07 28.04 -9.83
CA ASN A 22 -30.64 27.70 -9.80
C ASN A 22 -30.31 26.71 -8.68
N PHE A 23 -30.93 26.89 -7.50
CA PHE A 23 -30.80 25.95 -6.39
C PHE A 23 -31.36 24.57 -6.75
N LEU A 24 -32.51 24.50 -7.42
CA LEU A 24 -33.08 23.23 -7.89
C LEU A 24 -32.18 22.54 -8.92
N VAL A 25 -31.57 23.30 -9.84
CA VAL A 25 -30.57 22.77 -10.79
C VAL A 25 -29.35 22.22 -10.06
N PHE A 26 -28.83 22.95 -9.06
CA PHE A 26 -27.72 22.48 -8.23
C PHE A 26 -28.06 21.18 -7.49
N MET A 27 -29.23 21.11 -6.86
CA MET A 27 -29.68 19.89 -6.16
C MET A 27 -29.86 18.71 -7.12
N ALA A 28 -30.47 18.95 -8.29
CA ALA A 28 -30.59 17.94 -9.33
C ALA A 28 -29.20 17.44 -9.80
N MET A 29 -28.24 18.34 -9.94
CA MET A 29 -26.86 18.01 -10.30
C MET A 29 -26.22 17.11 -9.22
N VAL A 30 -26.30 17.50 -7.95
CA VAL A 30 -25.74 16.71 -6.83
C VAL A 30 -26.37 15.32 -6.76
N VAL A 31 -27.68 15.21 -6.92
CA VAL A 31 -28.39 13.92 -6.95
C VAL A 31 -27.95 13.07 -8.15
N ALA A 32 -27.84 13.67 -9.35
CA ALA A 32 -27.38 12.98 -10.55
C ALA A 32 -25.93 12.48 -10.40
N CYS A 33 -25.02 13.31 -9.90
CA CYS A 33 -23.63 12.94 -9.60
C CYS A 33 -23.55 11.75 -8.64
N ASN A 34 -24.30 11.79 -7.53
CA ASN A 34 -24.31 10.70 -6.56
C ASN A 34 -24.92 9.42 -7.15
N GLY A 35 -26.00 9.53 -7.94
CA GLY A 35 -26.63 8.40 -8.62
C GLY A 35 -25.71 7.74 -9.65
N VAL A 36 -25.09 8.52 -10.53
CA VAL A 36 -24.13 8.00 -11.51
C VAL A 36 -22.88 7.43 -10.83
N HIS A 37 -22.40 8.06 -9.76
CA HIS A 37 -21.28 7.51 -8.98
C HIS A 37 -21.63 6.16 -8.36
N PHE A 38 -22.83 6.00 -7.81
CA PHE A 38 -23.30 4.72 -7.27
C PHE A 38 -23.34 3.62 -8.35
N LEU A 39 -23.80 3.96 -9.56
CA LEU A 39 -23.82 3.03 -10.69
C LEU A 39 -22.43 2.67 -11.22
N LEU A 40 -21.46 3.61 -11.16
CA LEU A 40 -20.08 3.40 -11.63
C LEU A 40 -19.14 2.82 -10.56
N LYS A 41 -19.58 2.76 -9.30
CA LYS A 41 -18.80 2.18 -8.19
C LYS A 41 -18.35 0.73 -8.44
N PRO A 42 -19.17 -0.18 -9.01
CA PRO A 42 -18.74 -1.55 -9.35
C PRO A 42 -17.59 -1.57 -10.37
N CYS A 43 -17.54 -0.59 -11.28
CA CYS A 43 -16.45 -0.45 -12.25
C CYS A 43 -15.19 0.20 -11.66
N SER A 44 -15.17 0.49 -10.34
CA SER A 44 -14.06 1.13 -9.63
C SER A 44 -13.63 2.48 -10.23
N GLN A 45 -14.58 3.19 -10.86
CA GLN A 45 -14.32 4.50 -11.46
C GLN A 45 -14.30 5.61 -10.39
N PRO A 46 -13.38 6.59 -10.49
CA PRO A 46 -13.33 7.70 -9.54
C PRO A 46 -14.55 8.63 -9.68
N ARG A 47 -14.89 9.32 -8.59
CA ARG A 47 -15.99 10.30 -8.56
C ARG A 47 -15.86 11.40 -9.62
N VAL A 48 -14.63 11.80 -9.95
CA VAL A 48 -14.37 12.78 -11.02
C VAL A 48 -14.93 12.29 -12.37
N THR A 49 -14.86 10.99 -12.66
CA THR A 49 -15.41 10.41 -13.91
C THR A 49 -16.93 10.55 -13.95
N SER A 50 -17.64 10.22 -12.86
CA SER A 50 -19.10 10.39 -12.78
C SER A 50 -19.50 11.85 -12.92
N ASP A 51 -18.76 12.76 -12.28
CA ASP A 51 -19.09 14.18 -12.30
C ASP A 51 -18.84 14.80 -13.68
N ILE A 52 -17.81 14.37 -14.42
CA ILE A 52 -17.60 14.78 -15.82
C ILE A 52 -18.75 14.31 -16.71
N ILE A 53 -19.20 13.06 -16.58
CA ILE A 53 -20.32 12.51 -17.38
C ILE A 53 -21.59 13.32 -17.12
N VAL A 54 -21.94 13.53 -15.84
CA VAL A 54 -23.13 14.30 -15.45
C VAL A 54 -23.01 15.74 -15.92
N GLY A 55 -21.85 16.37 -15.76
CA GLY A 55 -21.57 17.72 -16.26
C GLY A 55 -21.81 17.84 -17.76
N LEU A 56 -21.22 16.95 -18.56
CA LEU A 56 -21.39 16.93 -20.03
C LEU A 56 -22.84 16.74 -20.45
N ILE A 57 -23.59 15.83 -19.82
CA ILE A 57 -25.00 15.61 -20.14
C ILE A 57 -25.81 16.86 -19.76
N MET A 58 -25.70 17.31 -18.51
CA MET A 58 -26.50 18.40 -17.95
C MET A 58 -26.22 19.74 -18.65
N GLY A 59 -24.96 20.03 -18.96
CA GLY A 59 -24.54 21.26 -19.65
C GLY A 59 -24.97 21.36 -21.11
N ASN A 60 -25.29 20.22 -21.75
CA ASN A 60 -25.74 20.17 -23.14
C ASN A 60 -27.26 20.05 -23.32
N ILE A 61 -28.04 20.00 -22.22
CA ILE A 61 -29.50 20.07 -22.29
C ILE A 61 -29.94 21.50 -22.66
N PRO A 62 -30.74 21.71 -23.73
CA PRO A 62 -31.08 23.04 -24.24
C PRO A 62 -31.68 24.00 -23.21
N PHE A 63 -32.58 23.50 -22.35
CA PHE A 63 -33.22 24.29 -21.29
C PHE A 63 -32.21 24.83 -20.27
N LEU A 64 -31.26 23.99 -19.84
CA LEU A 64 -30.23 24.36 -18.87
C LEU A 64 -29.20 25.30 -19.48
N ARG A 65 -28.88 25.08 -20.75
CA ARG A 65 -27.98 25.96 -21.49
C ARG A 65 -28.51 27.38 -21.59
N LYS A 66 -29.80 27.55 -21.86
CA LYS A 66 -30.46 28.87 -21.89
C LYS A 66 -30.43 29.55 -20.52
N LEU A 67 -30.71 28.80 -19.44
CA LEU A 67 -30.57 29.33 -18.08
C LEU A 67 -29.14 29.77 -17.78
N TYR A 68 -28.16 29.03 -18.30
CA TYR A 68 -26.76 29.31 -18.07
C TYR A 68 -26.26 30.53 -18.86
N ASP A 69 -26.72 30.73 -20.09
CA ASP A 69 -26.39 31.90 -20.93
C ASP A 69 -26.66 33.22 -20.19
N GLU A 70 -27.73 33.28 -19.36
CA GLU A 70 -28.07 34.44 -18.54
C GLU A 70 -27.03 34.75 -17.45
N PHE A 71 -26.28 33.75 -16.97
CA PHE A 71 -25.37 33.86 -15.82
C PHE A 71 -23.90 33.55 -16.13
N ASN A 72 -23.55 33.35 -17.41
CA ASN A 72 -22.21 32.91 -17.82
C ASN A 72 -21.07 33.77 -17.23
N SER A 73 -21.26 35.10 -17.18
CA SER A 73 -20.29 36.02 -16.58
C SER A 73 -20.08 35.77 -15.08
N THR A 74 -21.18 35.62 -14.32
CA THR A 74 -21.14 35.33 -12.87
C THR A 74 -20.48 33.98 -12.60
N PHE A 75 -20.79 32.95 -13.39
CA PHE A 75 -20.15 31.65 -13.25
C PHE A 75 -18.63 31.73 -13.48
N GLY A 76 -18.18 32.53 -14.45
CA GLY A 76 -16.75 32.77 -14.69
C GLY A 76 -16.01 33.24 -13.43
N PHE A 77 -16.57 34.21 -12.70
CA PHE A 77 -15.97 34.70 -11.46
C PHE A 77 -16.00 33.66 -10.33
N ILE A 78 -17.09 32.88 -10.20
CA ILE A 78 -17.18 31.80 -9.21
C ILE A 78 -16.14 30.72 -9.51
N MET A 79 -15.92 30.39 -10.79
CA MET A 79 -14.89 29.43 -11.21
C MET A 79 -13.49 29.92 -10.88
N ASP A 80 -13.18 31.18 -11.19
CA ASP A 80 -11.88 31.76 -10.87
C ASP A 80 -11.65 31.78 -9.35
N PHE A 81 -12.68 32.10 -8.56
CA PHE A 81 -12.60 32.05 -7.10
C PHE A 81 -12.36 30.65 -6.55
N GLY A 82 -13.15 29.66 -6.94
CA GLY A 82 -12.93 28.29 -6.43
C GLY A 82 -11.63 27.67 -6.93
N MET A 83 -11.16 28.03 -8.13
CA MET A 83 -9.84 27.60 -8.61
C MET A 83 -8.69 28.30 -7.89
N MET A 84 -8.86 29.56 -7.45
CA MET A 84 -7.92 30.20 -6.51
C MET A 84 -7.84 29.41 -5.20
N CYS A 85 -8.98 29.07 -4.60
CA CYS A 85 -9.02 28.26 -3.38
C CYS A 85 -8.37 26.88 -3.57
N TYR A 86 -8.64 26.21 -4.70
CA TYR A 86 -8.05 24.92 -5.04
C TYR A 86 -6.52 25.02 -5.17
N MET A 87 -6.04 26.00 -5.93
CA MET A 87 -4.60 26.20 -6.14
C MET A 87 -3.86 26.62 -4.89
N PHE A 88 -4.52 27.40 -4.02
CA PHE A 88 -3.99 27.74 -2.72
C PHE A 88 -3.76 26.51 -1.84
N VAL A 89 -4.77 25.64 -1.72
CA VAL A 89 -4.63 24.37 -0.97
C VAL A 89 -3.56 23.48 -1.59
N LEU A 90 -3.54 23.36 -2.92
CA LEU A 90 -2.50 22.61 -3.62
C LEU A 90 -1.11 23.15 -3.27
N GLY A 91 -0.92 24.47 -3.23
CA GLY A 91 0.33 25.10 -2.83
C GLY A 91 0.75 24.74 -1.40
N ILE A 92 -0.17 24.74 -0.43
CA ILE A 92 0.13 24.39 0.98
C ILE A 92 0.49 22.91 1.13
N GLU A 93 -0.13 22.02 0.34
CA GLU A 93 0.17 20.59 0.38
C GLU A 93 1.57 20.24 -0.16
N MET A 94 2.13 21.10 -1.02
CA MET A 94 3.46 20.92 -1.61
C MET A 94 4.55 21.50 -0.72
N ASP A 95 5.65 20.74 -0.58
CA ASP A 95 6.83 21.17 0.17
C ASP A 95 7.92 21.69 -0.80
N PRO A 96 8.23 23.00 -0.81
CA PRO A 96 9.25 23.55 -1.70
C PRO A 96 10.67 23.08 -1.36
N TYR A 97 10.94 22.70 -0.10
CA TYR A 97 12.28 22.30 0.34
C TYR A 97 12.74 21.00 -0.32
N VAL A 98 11.82 20.20 -0.89
CA VAL A 98 12.16 18.95 -1.56
C VAL A 98 12.98 19.19 -2.85
N LEU A 99 12.88 20.36 -3.48
CA LEU A 99 13.72 20.70 -4.64
C LEU A 99 15.20 20.94 -4.28
N LEU A 100 15.48 21.29 -3.03
CA LEU A 100 16.85 21.57 -2.55
C LEU A 100 17.59 20.31 -2.09
N LYS A 101 16.87 19.20 -1.88
CA LYS A 101 17.44 17.91 -1.46
C LYS A 101 17.77 17.04 -2.67
N LYS A 102 18.62 16.02 -2.49
CA LYS A 102 18.92 15.03 -3.53
C LYS A 102 17.61 14.38 -4.02
N PRO A 103 17.37 14.27 -5.35
CA PRO A 103 16.11 13.78 -5.88
C PRO A 103 15.89 12.31 -5.49
N THR A 104 14.77 12.07 -4.80
CA THR A 104 14.27 10.74 -4.43
C THR A 104 13.84 9.95 -5.68
N LYS A 105 13.65 8.63 -5.55
CA LYS A 105 13.34 7.74 -6.69
C LYS A 105 12.07 8.19 -7.44
N ASP A 106 11.05 8.60 -6.71
CA ASP A 106 9.79 9.14 -7.22
C ASP A 106 9.98 10.50 -7.92
N ALA A 107 10.81 11.39 -7.39
CA ALA A 107 11.15 12.66 -8.04
C ALA A 107 11.88 12.45 -9.38
N GLN A 108 12.83 11.51 -9.44
CA GLN A 108 13.55 11.19 -10.67
C GLN A 108 12.60 10.71 -11.78
N ILE A 109 11.65 9.83 -11.44
CA ILE A 109 10.62 9.35 -12.37
C ILE A 109 9.72 10.50 -12.83
N ALA A 110 9.29 11.37 -11.92
CA ALA A 110 8.46 12.52 -12.24
C ALA A 110 9.16 13.47 -13.23
N TYR A 111 10.41 13.83 -12.96
CA TYR A 111 11.17 14.77 -13.78
C TYR A 111 11.52 14.20 -15.15
N ALA A 112 11.90 12.92 -15.23
CA ALA A 112 12.12 12.24 -16.50
C ALA A 112 10.83 12.19 -17.35
N GLY A 113 9.69 11.88 -16.72
CA GLY A 113 8.38 11.89 -17.36
C GLY A 113 7.98 13.28 -17.89
N ILE A 114 8.20 14.34 -17.10
CA ILE A 114 7.94 15.73 -17.52
C ILE A 114 8.84 16.11 -18.69
N LEU A 115 10.16 15.93 -18.56
CA LEU A 115 11.14 16.33 -19.57
C LEU A 115 10.87 15.61 -20.90
N CYS A 116 10.63 14.30 -20.87
CA CYS A 116 10.32 13.52 -22.05
C CYS A 116 9.01 13.99 -22.72
N THR A 117 7.94 14.17 -21.93
CA THR A 117 6.65 14.66 -22.46
C THR A 117 6.77 16.06 -23.05
N PHE A 118 7.54 16.94 -22.40
CA PHE A 118 7.76 18.30 -22.86
C PHE A 118 8.56 18.34 -24.17
N ILE A 119 9.58 17.50 -24.32
CA ILE A 119 10.37 17.38 -25.55
C ILE A 119 9.53 16.82 -26.69
N ILE A 120 8.77 15.74 -26.46
CA ILE A 120 7.92 15.13 -27.49
C ILE A 120 6.82 16.11 -27.91
N SER A 121 6.16 16.76 -26.93
CA SER A 121 5.13 17.76 -27.20
C SER A 121 5.67 18.97 -27.95
N SER A 122 6.83 19.51 -27.55
CA SER A 122 7.46 20.65 -28.22
C SER A 122 7.93 20.30 -29.64
N SER A 123 8.46 19.09 -29.86
CA SER A 123 8.86 18.61 -31.18
C SER A 123 7.65 18.40 -32.10
N LEU A 124 6.58 17.81 -31.57
CA LEU A 124 5.34 17.60 -32.33
C LEU A 124 4.48 18.86 -32.43
N THR A 125 4.90 19.96 -31.79
CA THR A 125 4.18 21.23 -31.84
C THR A 125 4.01 21.69 -33.28
N SER A 126 4.97 21.50 -34.19
CA SER A 126 4.74 21.91 -35.59
C SER A 126 3.56 21.17 -36.23
N LEU A 127 3.29 19.93 -35.81
CA LEU A 127 2.18 19.12 -36.28
C LEU A 127 0.89 19.46 -35.52
N LEU A 128 0.96 19.69 -34.21
CA LEU A 128 -0.14 20.22 -33.40
C LEU A 128 -0.57 21.63 -33.85
N ARG A 129 0.37 22.46 -34.31
CA ARG A 129 0.19 23.83 -34.82
C ARG A 129 -0.64 23.87 -36.08
N TYR A 130 -0.58 22.81 -36.90
CA TYR A 130 -1.49 22.67 -38.04
C TYR A 130 -2.96 22.52 -37.58
N PHE A 131 -3.17 22.02 -36.36
CA PHE A 131 -4.49 21.74 -35.81
C PHE A 131 -4.98 22.78 -34.80
N THR A 132 -4.11 23.50 -34.10
CA THR A 132 -4.45 24.59 -33.19
C THR A 132 -4.27 25.93 -33.89
N VAL A 133 -5.36 26.67 -34.08
CA VAL A 133 -5.47 27.94 -34.83
C VAL A 133 -4.51 29.06 -34.36
N GLN A 134 -3.86 28.90 -33.20
CA GLN A 134 -3.02 29.93 -32.58
C GLN A 134 -1.53 29.76 -32.95
N SER A 135 -0.97 30.77 -33.61
CA SER A 135 0.45 30.85 -33.95
C SER A 135 1.27 31.46 -32.80
N GLY A 136 2.12 30.68 -32.13
CA GLY A 136 3.11 31.24 -31.20
C GLY A 136 3.95 30.20 -30.46
N LEU A 137 5.26 30.46 -30.30
CA LEU A 137 6.15 29.68 -29.44
C LEU A 137 5.63 29.63 -28.00
N ALA A 138 5.02 30.72 -27.54
CA ALA A 138 4.39 30.80 -26.24
C ALA A 138 3.31 29.72 -26.04
N VAL A 139 2.36 29.64 -26.98
CA VAL A 139 1.25 28.67 -26.94
C VAL A 139 1.77 27.25 -26.94
N SER A 140 2.85 27.02 -27.70
CA SER A 140 3.52 25.72 -27.81
C SER A 140 4.11 25.26 -26.49
N ILE A 141 4.81 26.16 -25.80
CA ILE A 141 5.42 25.91 -24.49
C ILE A 141 4.34 25.70 -23.43
N SER A 142 3.31 26.55 -23.40
CA SER A 142 2.22 26.42 -22.43
C SER A 142 1.41 25.14 -22.63
N LEU A 143 1.13 24.78 -23.88
CA LEU A 143 0.45 23.52 -24.21
C LEU A 143 1.31 22.33 -23.80
N SER A 144 2.61 22.39 -24.03
CA SER A 144 3.54 21.32 -23.63
C SER A 144 3.65 21.19 -22.10
N ALA A 145 3.64 22.30 -21.37
CA ALA A 145 3.59 22.29 -19.90
C ALA A 145 2.26 21.70 -19.38
N LEU A 146 1.13 22.10 -19.98
CA LEU A 146 -0.18 21.54 -19.66
C LEU A 146 -0.24 20.04 -19.96
N LEU A 147 0.27 19.57 -21.10
CA LEU A 147 0.33 18.15 -21.47
C LEU A 147 1.24 17.34 -20.54
N SER A 148 2.33 17.94 -20.06
CA SER A 148 3.25 17.29 -19.12
C SER A 148 2.72 17.22 -17.69
N SER A 149 1.74 18.05 -17.32
CA SER A 149 1.19 18.09 -15.96
C SER A 149 0.38 16.84 -15.61
N THR A 150 0.45 16.44 -14.34
CA THR A 150 -0.29 15.32 -13.73
C THR A 150 -1.04 15.87 -12.53
N ALA A 151 -2.31 15.48 -12.33
CA ALA A 151 -3.11 15.95 -11.20
C ALA A 151 -2.93 15.05 -9.98
N SER A 152 -2.07 15.47 -9.05
CA SER A 152 -1.77 14.68 -7.86
C SER A 152 -2.99 14.40 -6.98
N PRO A 153 -3.95 15.32 -6.73
CA PRO A 153 -5.07 15.01 -5.83
C PRO A 153 -6.04 13.99 -6.41
N VAL A 154 -6.20 13.97 -7.73
CA VAL A 154 -7.06 13.00 -8.42
C VAL A 154 -6.37 11.64 -8.47
N LEU A 155 -5.08 11.62 -8.81
CA LEU A 155 -4.28 10.40 -8.82
C LEU A 155 -4.25 9.74 -7.44
N THR A 156 -3.96 10.50 -6.38
CA THR A 156 -3.94 10.00 -5.01
C THR A 156 -5.30 9.41 -4.62
N ARG A 157 -6.41 10.08 -4.95
CA ARG A 157 -7.77 9.55 -4.68
C ARG A 157 -8.06 8.25 -5.43
N VAL A 158 -7.61 8.12 -6.68
CA VAL A 158 -7.78 6.88 -7.47
C VAL A 158 -6.96 5.74 -6.87
N ILE A 159 -5.70 5.99 -6.53
CA ILE A 159 -4.79 4.99 -5.98
C ILE A 159 -5.24 4.55 -4.57
N THR A 160 -5.77 5.47 -3.76
CA THR A 160 -6.31 5.13 -2.43
C THR A 160 -7.66 4.43 -2.50
N SER A 161 -8.57 4.84 -3.40
CA SER A 161 -9.87 4.17 -3.58
C SER A 161 -9.72 2.72 -4.07
N LEU A 162 -8.66 2.44 -4.83
CA LEU A 162 -8.32 1.11 -5.33
C LEU A 162 -7.48 0.28 -4.33
N LYS A 163 -7.31 0.75 -3.08
CA LYS A 163 -6.58 0.09 -1.97
C LYS A 163 -5.10 -0.22 -2.24
N ILE A 164 -4.48 0.35 -3.28
CA ILE A 164 -3.06 0.13 -3.61
C ILE A 164 -2.14 1.24 -3.10
N GLY A 165 -2.66 2.31 -2.48
CA GLY A 165 -1.84 3.44 -2.02
C GLY A 165 -0.75 3.11 -0.99
N LYS A 166 -0.87 1.99 -0.26
CA LYS A 166 0.17 1.50 0.66
C LYS A 166 1.17 0.53 0.02
N SER A 167 0.95 0.12 -1.24
CA SER A 167 1.93 -0.70 -1.97
C SER A 167 3.12 0.14 -2.42
N ASP A 168 4.27 -0.50 -2.64
CA ASP A 168 5.48 0.20 -3.11
C ASP A 168 5.23 0.96 -4.43
N ILE A 169 4.49 0.34 -5.36
CA ILE A 169 4.10 0.96 -6.64
C ILE A 169 3.14 2.14 -6.40
N GLY A 170 2.16 1.97 -5.51
CA GLY A 170 1.20 3.03 -5.20
C GLY A 170 1.83 4.25 -4.53
N SER A 171 2.73 4.02 -3.57
CA SER A 171 3.49 5.10 -2.90
C SER A 171 4.41 5.82 -3.89
N LEU A 172 5.11 5.07 -4.76
CA LEU A 172 5.95 5.62 -5.81
C LEU A 172 5.15 6.51 -6.79
N VAL A 173 3.97 6.06 -7.21
CA VAL A 173 3.09 6.80 -8.14
C VAL A 173 2.53 8.07 -7.49
N ILE A 174 2.12 8.02 -6.22
CA ILE A 174 1.64 9.20 -5.48
C ILE A 174 2.76 10.24 -5.34
N GLY A 175 3.95 9.81 -4.90
CA GLY A 175 5.12 10.69 -4.78
C GLY A 175 5.51 11.33 -6.12
N ALA A 176 5.60 10.52 -7.18
CA ALA A 176 5.93 11.00 -8.51
C ALA A 176 4.83 11.94 -9.07
N GLY A 177 3.57 11.68 -8.76
CA GLY A 177 2.44 12.53 -9.09
C GLY A 177 2.54 13.90 -8.41
N MET A 178 2.84 13.94 -7.11
CA MET A 178 3.01 15.19 -6.35
C MET A 178 4.18 16.03 -6.89
N HIS A 179 5.33 15.38 -7.13
CA HIS A 179 6.48 16.03 -7.76
C HIS A 179 6.16 16.57 -9.15
N SER A 180 5.40 15.81 -9.94
CA SER A 180 5.01 16.24 -11.28
C SER A 180 4.06 17.43 -11.26
N ASP A 181 3.07 17.43 -10.36
CA ASP A 181 2.08 18.50 -10.22
C ASP A 181 2.72 19.80 -9.73
N PHE A 182 3.61 19.70 -8.74
CA PHE A 182 4.37 20.82 -8.19
C PHE A 182 5.27 21.46 -9.24
N LEU A 183 6.12 20.67 -9.91
CA LEU A 183 7.06 21.22 -10.90
C LEU A 183 6.32 21.81 -12.10
N CYS A 184 5.28 21.14 -12.61
CA CYS A 184 4.50 21.68 -13.73
C CYS A 184 3.73 22.95 -13.36
N SER A 185 3.15 23.02 -12.17
CA SER A 185 2.46 24.23 -11.69
C SER A 185 3.43 25.39 -11.48
N LEU A 186 4.64 25.12 -10.97
CA LEU A 186 5.71 26.11 -10.88
C LEU A 186 6.15 26.61 -12.27
N LEU A 187 6.35 25.68 -13.23
CA LEU A 187 6.68 26.02 -14.61
C LEU A 187 5.56 26.84 -15.29
N LEU A 188 4.28 26.56 -14.98
CA LEU A 188 3.16 27.36 -15.48
C LEU A 188 3.11 28.75 -14.84
N SER A 189 3.37 28.88 -13.53
CA SER A 189 3.46 30.17 -12.83
C SER A 189 4.57 31.05 -13.38
N VAL A 190 5.77 30.50 -13.56
CA VAL A 190 6.92 31.22 -14.14
C VAL A 190 6.70 31.47 -15.62
N GLY A 191 6.22 30.47 -16.35
CA GLY A 191 5.92 30.55 -17.78
C GLY A 191 4.87 31.62 -18.09
N TYR A 192 3.87 31.80 -17.23
CA TYR A 192 2.88 32.87 -17.38
C TYR A 192 3.57 34.24 -17.53
N ILE A 193 4.59 34.54 -16.71
CA ILE A 193 5.28 35.84 -16.73
C ILE A 193 5.97 36.10 -18.07
N PHE A 194 6.66 35.10 -18.63
CA PHE A 194 7.41 35.24 -19.88
C PHE A 194 6.53 35.13 -21.13
N LEU A 195 5.42 34.39 -21.03
CA LEU A 195 4.54 34.05 -22.15
C LEU A 195 3.25 34.91 -22.18
N SER A 196 3.15 35.91 -21.28
CA SER A 196 1.98 36.76 -20.98
C SER A 196 1.24 37.38 -22.17
N SER A 197 1.76 37.32 -23.40
CA SER A 197 1.25 38.14 -24.50
C SER A 197 0.15 37.50 -25.35
N ASP A 198 -0.02 36.17 -25.41
CA ASP A 198 -0.98 35.59 -26.38
C ASP A 198 -1.99 34.55 -25.83
N ILE A 199 -1.76 33.95 -24.66
CA ILE A 199 -2.57 32.79 -24.20
C ILE A 199 -3.68 33.16 -23.21
N TYR A 200 -3.48 34.20 -22.41
CA TYR A 200 -4.32 34.49 -21.23
C TYR A 200 -5.16 35.77 -21.37
N CYS A 201 -5.58 36.11 -22.59
CA CYS A 201 -6.52 37.20 -22.89
C CYS A 201 -5.99 38.64 -22.66
N LEU A 202 -4.72 38.85 -22.34
CA LEU A 202 -4.10 40.18 -22.22
C LEU A 202 -3.40 40.56 -23.52
N GLY A 203 -4.15 41.16 -24.45
CA GLY A 203 -3.62 41.61 -25.74
C GLY A 203 -2.39 42.53 -25.56
N PRO A 204 -1.28 42.31 -26.28
CA PRO A 204 -0.08 43.09 -26.10
C PRO A 204 -0.17 44.35 -26.97
N LYS A 205 -0.11 45.52 -26.34
CA LYS A 205 0.49 46.68 -27.01
C LYS A 205 1.98 46.34 -27.17
N LYS A 206 2.41 46.03 -28.39
CA LYS A 206 3.79 45.62 -28.75
C LYS A 206 4.87 46.51 -28.11
N ASP A 207 4.56 47.76 -27.84
CA ASP A 207 5.52 48.76 -27.38
C ASP A 207 5.88 48.69 -25.88
N LYS A 208 5.22 47.83 -25.07
CA LYS A 208 5.47 47.73 -23.61
C LYS A 208 5.71 46.31 -23.09
N ALA A 209 5.92 45.33 -23.96
CA ALA A 209 6.02 43.91 -23.57
C ALA A 209 7.17 43.65 -22.58
N LEU A 210 8.38 44.17 -22.85
CA LEU A 210 9.54 43.93 -21.97
C LEU A 210 9.34 44.56 -20.57
N MET A 211 8.86 45.80 -20.51
CA MET A 211 8.58 46.46 -19.23
C MET A 211 7.47 45.73 -18.46
N ALA A 212 6.43 45.25 -19.15
CA ALA A 212 5.39 44.46 -18.52
C ALA A 212 5.96 43.17 -17.91
N VAL A 213 6.79 42.41 -18.66
CA VAL A 213 7.46 41.20 -18.16
C VAL A 213 8.33 41.52 -16.94
N ILE A 214 9.19 42.55 -17.01
CA ILE A 214 10.06 42.94 -15.89
C ILE A 214 9.22 43.34 -14.67
N THR A 215 8.20 44.17 -14.84
CA THR A 215 7.32 44.59 -13.73
C THR A 215 6.58 43.41 -13.11
N MET A 216 6.09 42.47 -13.92
CA MET A 216 5.47 41.23 -13.44
C MET A 216 6.47 40.35 -12.71
N SER A 217 7.66 40.12 -13.26
CA SER A 217 8.71 39.31 -12.63
C SER A 217 9.09 39.88 -11.26
N VAL A 218 9.34 41.19 -11.18
CA VAL A 218 9.69 41.86 -9.93
C VAL A 218 8.53 41.83 -8.95
N ALA A 219 7.29 42.06 -9.40
CA ALA A 219 6.12 42.03 -8.53
C ALA A 219 5.83 40.62 -7.97
N VAL A 220 5.93 39.57 -8.79
CA VAL A 220 5.78 38.17 -8.34
C VAL A 220 6.91 37.80 -7.40
N LEU A 221 8.16 38.18 -7.70
CA LEU A 221 9.30 37.94 -6.81
C LEU A 221 9.13 38.67 -5.46
N ALA A 222 8.68 39.92 -5.49
CA ALA A 222 8.40 40.69 -4.28
C ALA A 222 7.25 40.08 -3.48
N GLN A 223 6.16 39.66 -4.13
CA GLN A 223 5.04 39.00 -3.47
C GLN A 223 5.47 37.66 -2.85
N THR A 224 6.20 36.82 -3.59
CA THR A 224 6.67 35.52 -3.10
C THR A 224 7.63 35.70 -1.92
N LEU A 225 8.57 36.65 -2.00
CA LEU A 225 9.50 36.93 -0.90
C LEU A 225 8.77 37.50 0.33
N PHE A 226 7.87 38.46 0.13
CA PHE A 226 7.05 39.02 1.20
C PHE A 226 6.21 37.93 1.87
N THR A 227 5.57 37.08 1.08
CA THR A 227 4.77 35.96 1.58
C THR A 227 5.63 34.93 2.31
N ALA A 228 6.81 34.59 1.79
CA ALA A 228 7.74 33.64 2.40
C ALA A 228 8.28 34.13 3.75
N VAL A 229 8.42 35.44 3.95
CA VAL A 229 8.86 36.02 5.23
C VAL A 229 7.70 36.20 6.20
N VAL A 230 6.58 36.78 5.75
CA VAL A 230 5.47 37.15 6.63
C VAL A 230 4.60 35.95 7.01
N SER A 231 4.37 35.00 6.11
CA SER A 231 3.52 33.84 6.36
C SER A 231 3.98 32.96 7.51
N PRO A 232 5.26 32.52 7.61
CA PRO A 232 5.71 31.72 8.75
C PRO A 232 5.66 32.50 10.06
N VAL A 233 5.96 33.80 10.05
CA VAL A 233 5.89 34.67 11.24
C VAL A 233 4.44 34.81 11.71
N PHE A 234 3.53 35.09 10.79
CA PHE A 234 2.09 35.20 11.08
C PHE A 234 1.53 33.87 11.59
N MET A 235 1.88 32.76 10.96
CA MET A 235 1.47 31.41 11.36
C MET A 235 2.00 31.03 12.75
N ALA A 236 3.26 31.33 13.05
CA ALA A 236 3.86 31.09 14.36
C ALA A 236 3.12 31.91 15.43
N TRP A 237 2.80 33.17 15.15
CA TRP A 237 2.01 34.02 16.04
C TRP A 237 0.60 33.46 16.28
N VAL A 238 -0.13 33.08 15.23
CA VAL A 238 -1.48 32.51 15.37
C VAL A 238 -1.45 31.19 16.13
N ASN A 239 -0.48 30.31 15.85
CA ASN A 239 -0.37 29.02 16.54
C ASN A 239 -0.02 29.20 18.03
N ASN A 240 0.87 30.13 18.37
CA ASN A 240 1.23 30.43 19.76
C ASN A 240 0.04 30.98 20.56
N GLU A 241 -0.81 31.78 19.92
CA GLU A 241 -2.03 32.32 20.53
C GLU A 241 -3.18 31.30 20.64
N ASN A 242 -3.06 30.15 19.95
CA ASN A 242 -4.05 29.07 19.92
C ASN A 242 -3.41 27.70 20.22
N PRO A 243 -2.87 27.49 21.45
CA PRO A 243 -2.19 26.25 21.82
C PRO A 243 -3.10 25.02 21.68
N GLU A 244 -2.47 23.86 21.49
CA GLU A 244 -3.15 22.58 21.27
C GLU A 244 -4.14 22.26 22.41
N GLY A 245 -5.36 21.85 22.05
CA GLY A 245 -6.43 21.48 23.01
C GLY A 245 -7.61 22.48 23.15
N LYS A 246 -7.48 23.75 22.71
CA LYS A 246 -8.60 24.73 22.71
C LYS A 246 -9.13 25.00 21.29
N PRO A 247 -10.44 25.26 21.08
CA PRO A 247 -10.96 25.68 19.77
C PRO A 247 -10.30 26.99 19.34
N MET A 248 -9.95 27.09 18.05
CA MET A 248 -9.29 28.28 17.50
C MET A 248 -10.25 29.48 17.57
N LYS A 249 -9.79 30.65 18.05
CA LYS A 249 -10.68 31.82 18.11
C LYS A 249 -11.09 32.23 16.68
N GLY A 250 -12.39 32.46 16.47
CA GLY A 250 -12.93 32.82 15.14
C GLY A 250 -12.30 34.10 14.54
N SER A 251 -11.81 35.02 15.36
CA SER A 251 -11.12 36.23 14.90
C SER A 251 -9.79 35.95 14.19
N HIS A 252 -8.94 35.07 14.75
CA HIS A 252 -7.68 34.69 14.10
C HIS A 252 -7.92 33.96 12.80
N LEU A 253 -9.01 33.20 12.72
CA LEU A 253 -9.42 32.55 11.49
C LEU A 253 -9.78 33.56 10.40
N VAL A 254 -10.68 34.50 10.69
CA VAL A 254 -11.10 35.53 9.75
C VAL A 254 -9.90 36.35 9.29
N LEU A 255 -9.01 36.71 10.23
CA LEU A 255 -7.76 37.41 9.93
C LEU A 255 -6.87 36.62 8.97
N SER A 256 -6.76 35.30 9.17
CA SER A 256 -5.96 34.43 8.30
C SER A 256 -6.52 34.38 6.89
N ILE A 257 -7.84 34.16 6.74
CA ILE A 257 -8.50 34.15 5.43
C ILE A 257 -8.37 35.52 4.75
N ALA A 258 -8.58 36.61 5.50
CA ALA A 258 -8.43 37.97 4.98
C ALA A 258 -7.01 38.23 4.48
N PHE A 259 -5.98 37.81 5.24
CA PHE A 259 -4.58 37.91 4.82
C PHE A 259 -4.33 37.16 3.51
N MET A 260 -4.84 35.94 3.37
CA MET A 260 -4.69 35.16 2.12
C MET A 260 -5.39 35.81 0.93
N VAL A 261 -6.62 36.30 1.13
CA VAL A 261 -7.38 36.98 0.08
C VAL A 261 -6.69 38.26 -0.35
N MET A 262 -6.15 39.04 0.59
CA MET A 262 -5.41 40.27 0.29
C MET A 262 -4.16 40.01 -0.56
N ILE A 263 -3.37 38.98 -0.21
CA ILE A 263 -2.20 38.61 -1.01
C ILE A 263 -2.63 38.14 -2.41
N CYS A 264 -3.62 37.26 -2.52
CA CYS A 264 -4.10 36.77 -3.81
C CYS A 264 -4.65 37.91 -4.69
N ALA A 265 -5.46 38.81 -4.11
CA ALA A 265 -6.06 39.95 -4.81
C ALA A 265 -5.03 40.96 -5.31
N SER A 266 -3.89 41.10 -4.62
CA SER A 266 -2.82 42.02 -5.05
C SER A 266 -2.26 41.68 -6.44
N SER A 267 -2.41 40.43 -6.90
CA SER A 267 -1.96 39.99 -8.22
C SER A 267 -2.60 40.70 -9.40
N THR A 268 -3.83 41.20 -9.22
CA THR A 268 -4.54 41.92 -10.28
C THR A 268 -3.90 43.29 -10.55
N LEU A 269 -3.16 43.87 -9.59
CA LEU A 269 -2.51 45.18 -9.74
C LEU A 269 -1.40 45.17 -10.79
N TYR A 270 -0.74 44.03 -10.97
CA TYR A 270 0.37 43.86 -11.91
C TYR A 270 0.04 42.85 -13.02
N ASN A 271 -1.25 42.58 -13.27
CA ASN A 271 -1.78 41.73 -14.35
C ASN A 271 -1.32 40.26 -14.33
N TYR A 272 -1.03 39.71 -13.15
CA TYR A 272 -0.72 38.29 -12.99
C TYR A 272 -1.98 37.48 -12.67
N SER A 273 -1.99 36.20 -13.04
CA SER A 273 -3.15 35.33 -12.80
C SER A 273 -3.40 35.15 -11.30
N PRO A 274 -4.59 35.51 -10.79
CA PRO A 274 -4.93 35.29 -9.38
C PRO A 274 -4.87 33.82 -8.95
N VAL A 275 -5.18 32.90 -9.87
CA VAL A 275 -5.11 31.44 -9.63
C VAL A 275 -3.66 30.98 -9.43
N LEU A 276 -2.73 31.46 -10.26
CA LEU A 276 -1.30 31.15 -10.13
C LEU A 276 -0.67 31.89 -8.93
N SER A 277 -1.16 33.08 -8.60
CA SER A 277 -0.79 33.82 -7.38
C SER A 277 -1.18 33.06 -6.12
N ALA A 278 -2.37 32.45 -6.11
CA ALA A 278 -2.85 31.62 -5.02
C ALA A 278 -1.94 30.40 -4.80
N PHE A 279 -1.50 29.73 -5.87
CA PHE A 279 -0.53 28.63 -5.79
C PHE A 279 0.82 29.09 -5.21
N MET A 280 1.39 30.19 -5.71
CA MET A 280 2.64 30.77 -5.20
C MET A 280 2.53 31.14 -3.72
N THR A 281 1.40 31.72 -3.31
CA THR A 281 1.12 32.08 -1.91
C THR A 281 1.01 30.83 -1.03
N GLY A 282 0.38 29.77 -1.53
CA GLY A 282 0.24 28.49 -0.86
C GLY A 282 1.57 27.81 -0.54
N ILE A 283 2.51 27.82 -1.50
CA ILE A 283 3.85 27.20 -1.33
C ILE A 283 4.66 27.88 -0.21
N CYS A 284 4.48 29.18 -0.02
CA CYS A 284 5.17 29.94 1.02
C CYS A 284 4.62 29.69 2.44
N LEU A 285 3.49 28.98 2.58
CA LEU A 285 2.88 28.70 3.88
C LEU A 285 3.38 27.37 4.45
N PRO A 286 3.84 27.34 5.72
CA PRO A 286 4.33 26.11 6.32
C PRO A 286 3.20 25.09 6.48
N ARG A 287 3.41 23.89 5.93
CA ARG A 287 2.44 22.77 6.00
C ARG A 287 2.19 22.27 7.42
N GLU A 288 3.19 22.36 8.30
CA GLU A 288 3.16 21.77 9.65
C GLU A 288 2.32 22.56 10.68
N GLY A 289 1.73 23.70 10.28
CA GLY A 289 0.89 24.51 11.16
C GLY A 289 -0.54 24.00 11.38
N ARG A 290 -1.08 24.19 12.58
CA ARG A 290 -2.49 23.90 12.91
C ARG A 290 -3.46 24.70 12.03
N LEU A 291 -3.16 25.97 11.80
CA LEU A 291 -3.93 26.83 10.90
C LEU A 291 -3.91 26.29 9.46
N SER A 292 -2.75 25.86 8.93
CA SER A 292 -2.63 25.26 7.60
C SER A 292 -3.49 24.01 7.44
N LYS A 293 -3.39 23.05 8.37
CA LYS A 293 -4.22 21.82 8.35
C LYS A 293 -5.72 22.12 8.42
N TRP A 294 -6.11 23.09 9.26
CA TRP A 294 -7.50 23.51 9.40
C TRP A 294 -8.01 24.17 8.10
N VAL A 295 -7.23 25.06 7.51
CA VAL A 295 -7.56 25.77 6.27
C VAL A 295 -7.71 24.79 5.11
N ILE A 296 -6.75 23.86 4.95
CA ILE A 296 -6.83 22.77 3.97
C ILE A 296 -8.14 22.00 4.14
N THR A 297 -8.45 21.57 5.37
CA THR A 297 -9.65 20.76 5.64
C THR A 297 -10.94 21.50 5.27
N LYS A 298 -11.04 22.79 5.63
CA LYS A 298 -12.25 23.60 5.41
C LYS A 298 -12.42 24.01 3.96
N ILE A 299 -11.33 24.40 3.29
CA ILE A 299 -11.37 24.70 1.86
C ILE A 299 -11.66 23.43 1.08
N ASN A 300 -11.02 22.28 1.37
CA ASN A 300 -11.33 21.01 0.71
C ASN A 300 -12.80 20.59 0.90
N TYR A 301 -13.37 20.82 2.09
CA TYR A 301 -14.79 20.58 2.34
C TYR A 301 -15.69 21.50 1.50
N LEU A 302 -15.38 22.80 1.44
CA LEU A 302 -16.10 23.77 0.59
C LEU A 302 -15.99 23.39 -0.90
N LEU A 303 -14.79 23.02 -1.34
CA LEU A 303 -14.52 22.62 -2.71
C LEU A 303 -15.33 21.37 -3.08
N ALA A 304 -15.33 20.35 -2.20
CA ALA A 304 -16.05 19.11 -2.44
C ALA A 304 -17.57 19.24 -2.37
N THR A 305 -18.09 20.09 -1.48
CA THR A 305 -19.53 20.19 -1.21
C THR A 305 -20.23 21.16 -2.16
N ILE A 306 -19.62 22.30 -2.46
CA ILE A 306 -20.25 23.40 -3.21
C ILE A 306 -19.58 23.58 -4.58
N PHE A 307 -18.25 23.69 -4.61
CA PHE A 307 -17.55 24.13 -5.82
C PHE A 307 -17.53 23.09 -6.94
N PHE A 308 -17.11 21.84 -6.68
CA PHE A 308 -16.97 20.83 -7.72
C PHE A 308 -18.30 20.55 -8.45
N PRO A 309 -19.45 20.45 -7.76
CA PRO A 309 -20.71 20.33 -8.47
C PRO A 309 -20.96 21.45 -9.49
N ILE A 310 -20.72 22.70 -9.10
CA ILE A 310 -20.88 23.86 -9.98
C ILE A 310 -19.82 23.86 -11.09
N PHE A 311 -18.59 23.46 -10.77
CA PHE A 311 -17.47 23.36 -11.71
C PHE A 311 -17.77 22.39 -12.86
N PHE A 312 -18.31 21.21 -12.56
CA PHE A 312 -18.63 20.24 -13.62
C PHE A 312 -19.82 20.67 -14.48
N LEU A 313 -20.76 21.44 -13.93
CA LEU A 313 -21.82 22.08 -14.71
C LEU A 313 -21.25 23.16 -15.66
N TRP A 314 -20.36 24.04 -15.17
CA TRP A 314 -19.65 25.04 -15.97
C TRP A 314 -18.82 24.39 -17.08
N MET A 315 -18.08 23.33 -16.73
CA MET A 315 -17.29 22.54 -17.67
C MET A 315 -18.17 21.95 -18.78
N GLY A 316 -19.31 21.35 -18.41
CA GLY A 316 -20.23 20.74 -19.36
C GLY A 316 -20.88 21.74 -20.31
N TYR A 317 -21.22 22.94 -19.81
CA TYR A 317 -21.71 24.04 -20.63
C TYR A 317 -20.63 24.54 -21.60
N ALA A 318 -19.38 24.69 -21.13
CA ALA A 318 -18.27 25.08 -21.99
C ALA A 318 -17.97 24.01 -23.07
N ALA A 319 -18.13 22.73 -22.72
CA ALA A 319 -17.97 21.58 -23.59
C ALA A 319 -19.23 21.31 -24.44
N ASP A 320 -19.51 22.21 -25.36
CA ASP A 320 -20.64 22.12 -26.27
C ASP A 320 -20.52 20.96 -27.29
N MET A 321 -21.42 19.98 -27.16
CA MET A 321 -21.53 18.79 -28.01
C MET A 321 -21.92 19.11 -29.45
N THR A 322 -22.68 20.20 -29.67
CA THR A 322 -23.14 20.58 -31.03
C THR A 322 -21.99 20.99 -31.95
N LYS A 323 -20.84 21.29 -31.37
CA LYS A 323 -19.64 21.75 -32.07
C LYS A 323 -18.60 20.65 -32.25
N PHE A 324 -18.90 19.45 -31.77
CA PHE A 324 -18.11 18.27 -32.08
C PHE A 324 -18.58 17.73 -33.42
N ASN A 325 -17.77 17.91 -34.47
CA ASN A 325 -18.06 17.37 -35.79
C ASN A 325 -17.41 15.97 -35.91
N PRO A 326 -18.17 14.87 -35.72
CA PRO A 326 -17.61 13.52 -35.82
C PRO A 326 -17.19 13.14 -37.24
N GLY A 327 -17.74 13.82 -38.26
CA GLY A 327 -17.42 13.60 -39.67
C GLY A 327 -16.09 14.20 -40.13
N ASP A 328 -15.55 15.17 -39.39
CA ASP A 328 -14.29 15.82 -39.74
C ASP A 328 -13.11 15.00 -39.15
N PRO A 329 -12.23 14.38 -39.96
CA PRO A 329 -11.10 13.59 -39.45
C PRO A 329 -10.14 14.44 -38.59
N ILE A 330 -10.10 15.74 -38.85
CA ILE A 330 -9.32 16.73 -38.08
C ILE A 330 -9.75 16.73 -36.60
N THR A 331 -11.04 16.56 -36.30
CA THR A 331 -11.55 16.51 -34.91
C THR A 331 -10.97 15.32 -34.14
N TRP A 332 -10.90 14.15 -34.79
CA TRP A 332 -10.33 12.94 -34.19
C TRP A 332 -8.83 13.05 -33.96
N ILE A 333 -8.11 13.65 -34.90
CA ILE A 333 -6.68 13.94 -34.73
C ILE A 333 -6.46 14.91 -33.57
N ARG A 334 -7.25 15.99 -33.47
CA ARG A 334 -7.20 16.92 -32.34
C ARG A 334 -7.49 16.26 -30.99
N LEU A 335 -8.30 15.20 -30.97
CA LEU A 335 -8.63 14.45 -29.76
C LEU A 335 -7.52 13.47 -29.35
N PHE A 336 -7.09 12.60 -30.27
CA PHE A 336 -6.18 11.50 -29.96
C PHE A 336 -4.71 11.90 -29.96
N LEU A 337 -4.30 12.89 -30.76
CA LEU A 337 -2.90 13.31 -30.86
C LEU A 337 -2.34 13.79 -29.50
N PRO A 338 -3.01 14.70 -28.75
CA PRO A 338 -2.49 15.13 -27.45
C PRO A 338 -2.48 14.01 -26.41
N VAL A 339 -3.46 13.10 -26.45
CA VAL A 339 -3.50 11.91 -25.57
C VAL A 339 -2.33 10.98 -25.87
N ALA A 340 -2.07 10.69 -27.15
CA ALA A 340 -0.96 9.86 -27.58
C ALA A 340 0.40 10.46 -27.19
N VAL A 341 0.58 11.77 -27.35
CA VAL A 341 1.79 12.49 -26.90
C VAL A 341 1.97 12.37 -25.38
N ALA A 342 0.91 12.58 -24.60
CA ALA A 342 0.97 12.47 -23.15
C ALA A 342 1.31 11.03 -22.71
N VAL A 343 0.72 10.02 -23.36
CA VAL A 343 1.01 8.60 -23.11
C VAL A 343 2.45 8.27 -23.43
N LEU A 344 2.91 8.58 -24.64
CA LEU A 344 4.27 8.26 -25.08
C LEU A 344 5.31 8.98 -24.23
N GLY A 345 5.13 10.28 -23.97
CA GLY A 345 6.04 11.07 -23.15
C GLY A 345 6.17 10.54 -21.72
N LYS A 346 5.06 10.24 -21.07
CA LYS A 346 5.09 9.71 -19.70
C LYS A 346 5.66 8.31 -19.67
N VAL A 347 5.22 7.40 -20.54
CA VAL A 347 5.68 6.01 -20.55
C VAL A 347 7.16 5.90 -20.93
N ILE A 348 7.65 6.63 -21.94
CA ILE A 348 9.07 6.62 -22.30
C ILE A 348 9.91 7.20 -21.15
N GLY A 349 9.48 8.33 -20.57
CA GLY A 349 10.20 8.93 -19.44
C GLY A 349 10.28 8.01 -18.22
N THR A 350 9.20 7.29 -17.90
CA THR A 350 9.21 6.33 -16.79
C THR A 350 9.97 5.04 -17.10
N LEU A 351 9.98 4.58 -18.35
CA LEU A 351 10.81 3.45 -18.80
C LEU A 351 12.30 3.79 -18.65
N VAL A 352 12.73 4.97 -19.11
CA VAL A 352 14.13 5.42 -19.00
C VAL A 352 14.55 5.56 -17.54
N ALA A 353 13.75 6.25 -16.72
CA ALA A 353 14.04 6.38 -15.29
C ALA A 353 13.98 5.02 -14.57
N GLY A 354 13.05 4.16 -14.96
CA GLY A 354 12.89 2.81 -14.40
C GLY A 354 14.09 1.91 -14.69
N ALA A 355 14.63 1.95 -15.90
CA ALA A 355 15.83 1.22 -16.27
C ALA A 355 17.06 1.66 -15.46
N LEU A 356 17.20 2.97 -15.21
CA LEU A 356 18.29 3.52 -14.39
C LEU A 356 18.14 3.16 -12.90
N LEU A 357 16.91 2.97 -12.42
CA LEU A 357 16.58 2.65 -11.03
C LEU A 357 16.46 1.13 -10.75
N GLY A 358 16.56 0.28 -11.78
CA GLY A 358 16.42 -1.17 -11.65
C GLY A 358 14.98 -1.68 -11.54
N PHE A 359 13.99 -0.90 -11.96
CA PHE A 359 12.59 -1.35 -12.00
C PHE A 359 12.30 -2.27 -13.17
N HIS A 360 11.44 -3.25 -12.94
CA HIS A 360 11.02 -4.20 -13.98
C HIS A 360 10.12 -3.47 -15.00
N TRP A 361 10.47 -3.49 -16.29
CA TRP A 361 9.83 -2.73 -17.37
C TRP A 361 8.29 -2.58 -17.32
N PRO A 362 7.46 -3.62 -17.13
CA PRO A 362 6.01 -3.47 -17.02
C PRO A 362 5.53 -2.68 -15.81
N GLU A 363 6.27 -2.66 -14.71
CA GLU A 363 5.97 -1.78 -13.57
C GLU A 363 6.24 -0.32 -13.98
N SER A 364 7.33 -0.06 -14.69
CA SER A 364 7.63 1.26 -15.25
C SER A 364 6.57 1.75 -16.25
N ILE A 365 6.04 0.84 -17.10
CA ILE A 365 4.91 1.15 -17.99
C ILE A 365 3.67 1.49 -17.19
N ALA A 366 3.33 0.68 -16.17
CA ALA A 366 2.16 0.92 -15.34
C ALA A 366 2.23 2.25 -14.58
N VAL A 367 3.41 2.60 -14.04
CA VAL A 367 3.67 3.90 -13.41
C VAL A 367 3.49 5.04 -14.42
N GLY A 368 4.07 4.92 -15.62
CA GLY A 368 3.93 5.92 -16.68
C GLY A 368 2.48 6.14 -17.10
N LEU A 369 1.72 5.05 -17.23
CA LEU A 369 0.30 5.08 -17.56
C LEU A 369 -0.56 5.76 -16.48
N LEU A 370 -0.22 5.59 -15.21
CA LEU A 370 -0.92 6.24 -14.09
C LEU A 370 -0.60 7.74 -14.01
N LEU A 371 0.63 8.15 -14.35
CA LEU A 371 1.06 9.55 -14.36
C LEU A 371 0.43 10.40 -15.48
N ILE A 372 -0.37 9.81 -16.37
CA ILE A 372 -1.12 10.56 -17.40
C ILE A 372 -2.35 11.25 -16.80
N THR A 373 -2.78 10.85 -15.60
CA THR A 373 -4.00 11.33 -14.93
C THR A 373 -4.08 12.87 -14.85
N LYS A 374 -5.10 13.45 -15.47
CA LYS A 374 -5.43 14.89 -15.45
C LYS A 374 -6.55 15.18 -14.45
N GLY A 375 -6.72 16.43 -14.04
CA GLY A 375 -7.70 16.82 -13.03
C GLY A 375 -8.34 18.19 -13.28
N HIS A 376 -8.98 18.72 -12.23
CA HIS A 376 -9.81 19.93 -12.28
C HIS A 376 -9.05 21.15 -12.84
N PHE A 377 -7.79 21.37 -12.40
CA PHE A 377 -7.01 22.50 -12.87
C PHE A 377 -6.68 22.43 -14.36
N GLN A 378 -6.33 21.24 -14.87
CA GLN A 378 -6.04 21.06 -16.29
C GLN A 378 -7.30 21.27 -17.15
N ILE A 379 -8.47 20.85 -16.67
CA ILE A 379 -9.76 21.11 -17.32
C ILE A 379 -10.02 22.63 -17.38
N TYR A 380 -9.90 23.30 -16.23
CA TYR A 380 -10.08 24.75 -16.13
C TYR A 380 -9.15 25.51 -17.09
N LEU A 381 -7.86 25.18 -17.07
CA LEU A 381 -6.86 25.84 -17.93
C LEU A 381 -7.14 25.59 -19.41
N SER A 382 -7.54 24.36 -19.78
CA SER A 382 -7.88 24.03 -21.17
C SER A 382 -9.05 24.85 -21.69
N ILE A 383 -10.09 25.04 -20.88
CA ILE A 383 -11.28 25.83 -21.25
C ILE A 383 -10.91 27.32 -21.33
N LYS A 384 -10.18 27.86 -20.35
CA LYS A 384 -9.76 29.27 -20.34
C LYS A 384 -8.85 29.62 -21.51
N ALA A 385 -7.88 28.75 -21.83
CA ALA A 385 -6.95 28.96 -22.95
C ALA A 385 -7.68 29.06 -24.31
N LEU A 386 -8.77 28.31 -24.49
CA LEU A 386 -9.56 28.32 -25.72
C LEU A 386 -10.44 29.57 -25.86
N ASN A 387 -10.92 30.13 -24.74
CA ASN A 387 -11.75 31.34 -24.77
C ASN A 387 -10.96 32.62 -25.13
N CYS A 388 -9.64 32.61 -25.07
CA CYS A 388 -8.78 33.75 -25.42
C CYS A 388 -8.44 33.85 -26.91
N GLY A 389 -8.80 32.85 -27.73
CA GLY A 389 -8.55 32.86 -29.17
C GLY A 389 -9.41 33.89 -29.92
N THR A 390 -8.78 34.70 -30.76
CA THR A 390 -9.42 35.68 -31.65
C THR A 390 -10.31 34.98 -32.68
N SER A 391 -11.58 35.38 -32.74
CA SER A 391 -12.51 35.21 -33.87
C SER A 391 -12.75 33.80 -34.42
N GLY A 392 -13.85 33.17 -33.98
CA GLY A 392 -14.80 32.62 -34.96
C GLY A 392 -14.91 31.10 -35.15
N THR A 393 -14.15 30.24 -34.45
CA THR A 393 -14.50 28.80 -34.44
C THR A 393 -15.10 28.41 -33.09
N PRO A 394 -16.42 28.24 -33.01
CA PRO A 394 -17.08 27.86 -31.76
C PRO A 394 -16.55 26.51 -31.23
N SER A 395 -16.07 25.64 -32.13
CA SER A 395 -15.63 24.27 -31.88
C SER A 395 -14.27 24.21 -31.19
N SER A 396 -14.19 24.01 -29.86
CA SER A 396 -13.01 23.30 -29.37
C SER A 396 -13.05 22.80 -27.92
N ALA A 397 -13.75 23.43 -26.98
CA ALA A 397 -13.58 23.10 -25.54
C ALA A 397 -13.98 21.66 -25.19
N ILE A 398 -14.87 21.06 -25.99
CA ILE A 398 -15.24 19.66 -25.85
C ILE A 398 -14.06 18.68 -26.10
N VAL A 399 -13.18 18.96 -27.05
CA VAL A 399 -12.06 18.06 -27.41
C VAL A 399 -11.08 17.84 -26.25
N PRO A 400 -10.51 18.87 -25.60
CA PRO A 400 -9.62 18.66 -24.45
C PRO A 400 -10.36 18.08 -23.24
N VAL A 401 -11.65 18.39 -23.06
CA VAL A 401 -12.45 17.79 -21.99
C VAL A 401 -12.61 16.28 -22.19
N ILE A 402 -12.93 15.83 -23.41
CA ILE A 402 -12.97 14.39 -23.74
C ILE A 402 -11.58 13.77 -23.60
N ALA A 403 -10.52 14.45 -24.05
CA ALA A 403 -9.15 13.97 -23.90
C ALA A 403 -8.78 13.72 -22.43
N ILE A 404 -9.10 14.68 -21.54
CA ILE A 404 -8.88 14.57 -20.09
C ILE A 404 -9.73 13.43 -19.50
N PHE A 405 -10.99 13.30 -19.92
CA PHE A 405 -11.85 12.21 -19.49
C PHE A 405 -11.25 10.83 -19.82
N LEU A 406 -10.69 10.65 -21.02
CA LEU A 406 -10.02 9.40 -21.41
C LEU A 406 -8.82 9.07 -20.51
N THR A 407 -8.09 10.08 -20.02
CA THR A 407 -6.97 9.86 -19.07
C THR A 407 -7.43 9.31 -17.71
N LEU A 408 -8.67 9.62 -17.29
CA LEU A 408 -9.23 9.19 -16.02
C LEU A 408 -9.83 7.79 -16.08
N VAL A 409 -10.57 7.49 -17.15
CA VAL A 409 -11.26 6.20 -17.33
C VAL A 409 -10.27 5.02 -17.37
N HIS A 410 -9.06 5.26 -17.88
CA HIS A 410 -8.02 4.25 -18.02
C HIS A 410 -7.38 3.84 -16.68
N ALA A 411 -7.31 4.73 -15.68
CA ALA A 411 -6.51 4.49 -14.47
C ALA A 411 -6.95 3.23 -13.68
N PRO A 412 -8.25 2.95 -13.42
CA PRO A 412 -8.67 1.73 -12.74
C PRO A 412 -8.29 0.44 -13.49
N ILE A 413 -8.27 0.48 -14.82
CA ILE A 413 -7.91 -0.68 -15.66
C ILE A 413 -6.44 -1.03 -15.47
N VAL A 414 -5.56 -0.02 -15.42
CA VAL A 414 -4.13 -0.21 -15.15
C VAL A 414 -3.92 -0.84 -13.79
N VAL A 415 -4.60 -0.32 -12.76
CA VAL A 415 -4.49 -0.84 -11.39
C VAL A 415 -5.01 -2.27 -11.29
N ALA A 416 -6.13 -2.59 -11.93
CA ALA A 416 -6.63 -3.97 -11.99
C ALA A 416 -5.59 -4.91 -12.65
N HIS A 417 -4.88 -4.45 -13.68
CA HIS A 417 -3.80 -5.21 -14.30
C HIS A 417 -2.59 -5.39 -13.36
N ILE A 418 -2.20 -4.36 -12.61
CA ILE A 418 -1.15 -4.44 -11.58
C ILE A 418 -1.53 -5.49 -10.52
N ILE A 419 -2.74 -5.42 -9.98
CA ILE A 419 -3.23 -6.36 -8.96
C ILE A 419 -3.27 -7.79 -9.51
N LYS A 420 -3.78 -7.99 -10.72
CA LYS A 420 -3.81 -9.30 -11.38
C LYS A 420 -2.41 -9.86 -11.58
N ARG A 421 -1.44 -9.02 -11.95
CA ARG A 421 -0.04 -9.43 -12.10
C ARG A 421 0.61 -9.75 -10.75
N ALA A 422 0.35 -8.95 -9.72
CA ALA A 422 0.82 -9.21 -8.37
C ALA A 422 0.25 -10.53 -7.82
N ARG A 423 -1.04 -10.80 -8.06
CA ARG A 423 -1.68 -12.07 -7.67
C ARG A 423 -1.13 -13.26 -8.45
N LYS A 424 -0.78 -13.10 -9.72
CA LYS A 424 -0.11 -14.16 -10.52
C LYS A 424 1.33 -14.43 -10.08
N ARG A 425 2.02 -13.42 -9.55
CA ARG A 425 3.38 -13.56 -9.00
C ARG A 425 3.39 -14.06 -7.56
N ALA A 426 2.27 -13.97 -6.84
CA ALA A 426 2.13 -14.62 -5.55
C ALA A 426 2.30 -16.15 -5.77
N PRO A 427 3.25 -16.79 -5.08
CA PRO A 427 3.53 -18.21 -5.28
C PRO A 427 2.25 -19.02 -5.04
N THR A 428 1.75 -19.65 -6.09
CA THR A 428 0.58 -20.55 -6.03
C THR A 428 0.99 -21.95 -5.57
N HIS A 429 2.30 -22.22 -5.49
CA HIS A 429 2.84 -23.41 -4.88
C HIS A 429 3.09 -23.15 -3.40
N SER A 430 2.11 -23.49 -2.58
CA SER A 430 2.35 -23.66 -1.15
C SER A 430 3.01 -25.02 -0.93
N ASN A 431 4.24 -25.02 -0.43
CA ASN A 431 4.95 -26.23 -0.04
C ASN A 431 4.38 -26.69 1.31
N ALA A 432 3.31 -27.48 1.28
CA ALA A 432 2.93 -28.29 2.43
C ALA A 432 3.73 -29.61 2.39
N LEU A 433 4.25 -30.01 3.54
CA LEU A 433 4.99 -31.26 3.76
C LEU A 433 4.19 -32.48 3.32
N GLN A 434 2.86 -32.46 3.47
CA GLN A 434 2.00 -33.55 3.00
C GLN A 434 2.04 -33.74 1.47
N LEU A 435 2.38 -32.71 0.71
CA LEU A 435 2.52 -32.78 -0.75
C LEU A 435 3.94 -33.17 -1.21
N LEU A 436 4.92 -33.21 -0.30
CA LEU A 436 6.26 -33.66 -0.64
C LEU A 436 6.34 -35.19 -0.56
N ASP A 437 6.97 -35.78 -1.57
CA ASP A 437 7.35 -37.19 -1.51
C ASP A 437 8.38 -37.36 -0.36
N PRO A 438 8.19 -38.30 0.59
CA PRO A 438 9.10 -38.51 1.71
C PRO A 438 10.57 -38.73 1.31
N LEU A 439 10.82 -39.21 0.09
CA LEU A 439 12.16 -39.44 -0.45
C LEU A 439 12.78 -38.20 -1.12
N SER A 440 11.99 -37.15 -1.36
CA SER A 440 12.47 -35.91 -1.99
C SER A 440 13.32 -35.04 -1.05
N GLU A 441 14.10 -34.12 -1.63
CA GLU A 441 14.91 -33.14 -0.90
C GLU A 441 14.00 -32.24 -0.05
N LEU A 442 14.12 -32.32 1.28
CA LEU A 442 13.39 -31.44 2.18
C LEU A 442 14.19 -30.15 2.41
N ARG A 443 13.59 -29.00 2.13
CA ARG A 443 14.20 -27.68 2.33
C ARG A 443 13.67 -27.03 3.61
N ILE A 444 14.55 -26.82 4.57
CA ILE A 444 14.21 -26.29 5.89
C ILE A 444 14.91 -24.96 6.12
N LEU A 445 14.18 -23.97 6.63
CA LEU A 445 14.76 -22.72 7.13
C LEU A 445 14.77 -22.74 8.65
N LEU A 446 15.94 -22.92 9.25
CA LEU A 446 16.15 -22.85 10.70
C LEU A 446 16.45 -21.41 11.09
N CYS A 447 15.54 -20.79 11.82
CA CYS A 447 15.73 -19.46 12.37
C CYS A 447 16.38 -19.54 13.74
N LEU A 448 17.40 -18.71 14.01
CA LEU A 448 18.10 -18.70 15.30
C LEU A 448 18.13 -17.29 15.89
N HIS A 449 17.78 -17.15 17.18
CA HIS A 449 17.89 -15.90 17.92
C HIS A 449 19.26 -15.70 18.59
N GLY A 450 20.05 -16.77 18.72
CA GLY A 450 21.30 -16.79 19.49
C GLY A 450 21.86 -18.20 19.65
N LEU A 451 23.01 -18.31 20.32
CA LEU A 451 23.77 -19.56 20.47
C LEU A 451 23.03 -20.66 21.24
N ASP A 452 22.15 -20.29 22.18
CA ASP A 452 21.40 -21.24 23.01
C ASP A 452 20.49 -22.17 22.21
N ASN A 453 20.09 -21.74 21.00
CA ASN A 453 19.22 -22.52 20.12
C ASN A 453 19.99 -23.52 19.25
N VAL A 454 21.32 -23.41 19.16
CA VAL A 454 22.15 -24.19 18.23
C VAL A 454 22.08 -25.70 18.52
N PRO A 455 22.26 -26.19 19.77
CA PRO A 455 22.26 -27.63 20.02
C PRO A 455 20.92 -28.31 19.66
N ALA A 456 19.80 -27.68 20.04
CA ALA A 456 18.47 -28.18 19.71
C ALA A 456 18.19 -28.15 18.20
N SER A 457 18.73 -27.16 17.49
CA SER A 457 18.59 -27.03 16.04
C SER A 457 19.43 -28.06 15.28
N ILE A 458 20.62 -28.41 15.79
CA ILE A 458 21.43 -29.52 15.25
C ILE A 458 20.72 -30.85 15.45
N ASN A 459 20.18 -31.11 16.65
CA ASN A 459 19.42 -32.33 16.90
C ASN A 459 18.15 -32.41 16.05
N PHE A 460 17.48 -31.27 15.81
CA PHE A 460 16.34 -31.18 14.91
C PHE A 460 16.74 -31.54 13.47
N MET A 461 17.86 -30.99 13.00
CA MET A 461 18.41 -31.26 11.67
C MET A 461 18.72 -32.74 11.49
N GLU A 462 19.30 -33.41 12.49
CA GLU A 462 19.61 -34.85 12.40
C GLU A 462 18.35 -35.71 12.35
N ILE A 463 17.37 -35.48 13.23
CA ILE A 463 16.13 -36.29 13.21
C ILE A 463 15.31 -36.04 11.94
N SER A 464 15.42 -34.85 11.35
CA SER A 464 14.72 -34.51 10.11
C SER A 464 15.22 -35.37 8.95
N ARG A 465 16.51 -35.73 8.95
CA ARG A 465 17.21 -36.46 7.87
C ARG A 465 16.45 -37.68 7.40
N GLY A 466 15.84 -38.42 8.33
CA GLY A 466 15.10 -39.63 8.02
C GLY A 466 16.04 -40.77 7.58
N SER A 467 15.81 -41.32 6.39
CA SER A 467 16.60 -42.41 5.83
C SER A 467 17.97 -41.93 5.33
N ALA A 468 18.90 -42.87 5.09
CA ALA A 468 20.19 -42.57 4.48
C ALA A 468 20.08 -42.08 3.02
N ASP A 469 18.99 -42.42 2.33
CA ASP A 469 18.76 -42.08 0.92
C ASP A 469 18.11 -40.70 0.72
N SER A 470 17.55 -40.11 1.78
CA SER A 470 16.87 -38.82 1.71
C SER A 470 17.82 -37.66 1.99
N SER A 471 17.89 -36.69 1.07
CA SER A 471 18.68 -35.47 1.27
C SER A 471 17.87 -34.37 1.96
N ILE A 472 18.53 -33.57 2.79
CA ILE A 472 17.95 -32.36 3.38
C ILE A 472 18.86 -31.18 3.11
N LEU A 473 18.25 -30.08 2.68
CA LEU A 473 18.91 -28.80 2.52
C LEU A 473 18.44 -27.86 3.62
N VAL A 474 19.35 -27.55 4.53
CA VAL A 474 19.08 -26.71 5.69
C VAL A 474 19.71 -25.34 5.48
N TYR A 475 18.85 -24.32 5.47
CA TYR A 475 19.23 -22.93 5.52
C TYR A 475 19.17 -22.45 6.97
N VAL A 476 20.29 -22.04 7.54
CA VAL A 476 20.29 -21.40 8.86
C VAL A 476 20.25 -19.89 8.67
N ALA A 477 19.17 -19.27 9.15
CA ALA A 477 18.97 -17.83 9.16
C ALA A 477 19.11 -17.29 10.58
N GLU A 478 20.16 -16.50 10.78
CA GLU A 478 20.36 -15.75 12.02
C GLU A 478 19.40 -14.55 12.01
N ILE A 479 18.46 -14.54 12.96
CA ILE A 479 17.48 -13.48 13.12
C ILE A 479 18.03 -12.44 14.10
N ILE A 480 18.48 -11.32 13.55
CA ILE A 480 19.08 -10.23 14.34
C ILE A 480 18.23 -8.98 14.21
N GLU A 481 17.80 -8.43 15.35
CA GLU A 481 17.09 -7.15 15.39
C GLU A 481 18.03 -6.02 14.96
N LEU A 482 17.61 -5.23 13.97
CA LEU A 482 18.31 -4.03 13.58
C LEU A 482 18.09 -2.92 14.62
N THR A 483 19.01 -2.81 15.58
CA THR A 483 19.07 -1.71 16.55
C THR A 483 19.89 -0.54 16.01
N ASP A 484 19.77 0.66 16.60
CA ASP A 484 20.54 1.84 16.19
C ASP A 484 22.07 1.60 16.24
N GLN A 485 22.53 0.77 17.18
CA GLN A 485 23.94 0.37 17.31
C GLN A 485 24.39 -0.49 16.11
N ILE A 486 23.58 -1.48 15.72
CA ILE A 486 23.86 -2.33 14.56
C ILE A 486 23.71 -1.52 13.26
N ALA A 487 22.71 -0.64 13.18
CA ALA A 487 22.51 0.29 12.06
C ALA A 487 23.72 1.21 11.83
N ALA A 488 24.37 1.66 12.91
CA ALA A 488 25.59 2.47 12.82
C ALA A 488 26.82 1.69 12.31
N THR A 489 26.82 0.35 12.39
CA THR A 489 27.93 -0.52 11.94
C THR A 489 27.68 -1.18 10.57
N LEU A 490 26.56 -0.87 9.93
CA LEU A 490 26.20 -1.39 8.60
C LEU A 490 26.92 -0.61 7.51
N GLU A 491 27.83 -1.28 6.82
CA GLU A 491 28.44 -0.77 5.59
C GLU A 491 27.80 -1.46 4.39
N SER A 492 27.35 -0.67 3.42
CA SER A 492 26.93 -1.18 2.10
C SER A 492 28.17 -1.60 1.33
N GLY A 493 28.40 -2.91 1.20
CA GLY A 493 29.46 -3.45 0.35
C GLY A 493 29.19 -3.17 -1.13
N GLU A 494 30.23 -3.25 -1.96
CA GLU A 494 30.14 -3.12 -3.41
C GLU A 494 29.40 -4.33 -4.01
N GLY A 495 28.06 -4.28 -3.97
CA GLY A 495 27.17 -5.31 -4.50
C GLY A 495 25.73 -5.00 -4.10
N VAL A 496 24.80 -5.13 -5.05
CA VAL A 496 23.39 -4.76 -4.90
C VAL A 496 22.66 -5.52 -3.76
N HIS A 497 23.30 -6.52 -3.13
CA HIS A 497 22.73 -7.33 -2.04
C HIS A 497 23.70 -7.66 -0.89
N THR A 498 24.81 -6.94 -0.71
CA THR A 498 25.80 -7.26 0.35
C THR A 498 25.92 -6.14 1.39
N THR A 499 25.06 -6.16 2.40
CA THR A 499 25.26 -5.38 3.63
C THR A 499 26.13 -6.17 4.59
N THR A 500 27.30 -5.64 4.96
CA THR A 500 28.19 -6.26 5.94
C THR A 500 28.00 -5.59 7.30
N ILE A 501 27.68 -6.39 8.33
CA ILE A 501 27.64 -5.92 9.73
C ILE A 501 29.06 -5.99 10.29
N LYS A 502 29.54 -4.90 10.90
CA LYS A 502 30.84 -4.84 11.60
C LYS A 502 30.77 -4.96 13.12
N ASP A 503 29.58 -5.16 13.69
CA ASP A 503 29.44 -5.42 15.11
C ASP A 503 30.19 -6.70 15.51
N LYS A 504 31.18 -6.55 16.40
CA LYS A 504 32.07 -7.63 16.84
C LYS A 504 31.31 -8.76 17.54
N GLN A 505 30.32 -8.44 18.37
CA GLN A 505 29.54 -9.46 19.07
C GLN A 505 28.71 -10.29 18.09
N VAL A 506 28.12 -9.62 17.10
CA VAL A 506 27.35 -10.29 16.04
C VAL A 506 28.25 -11.17 15.21
N ILE A 507 29.43 -10.70 14.79
CA ILE A 507 30.38 -11.49 14.00
C ILE A 507 30.85 -12.73 14.76
N GLU A 508 31.27 -12.59 16.02
CA GLU A 508 31.75 -13.71 16.85
C GLU A 508 30.65 -14.76 17.06
N MET A 509 29.44 -14.32 17.41
CA MET A 509 28.27 -15.21 17.54
C MET A 509 28.01 -15.96 16.22
N ARG A 510 28.05 -15.23 15.11
CA ARG A 510 27.76 -15.71 13.76
C ARG A 510 28.79 -16.74 13.28
N GLU A 511 30.06 -16.54 13.57
CA GLU A 511 31.13 -17.51 13.33
C GLU A 511 30.97 -18.77 14.19
N GLN A 512 30.65 -18.61 15.47
CA GLN A 512 30.46 -19.72 16.40
C GLN A 512 29.25 -20.60 16.05
N ILE A 513 28.13 -20.00 15.60
CA ILE A 513 26.99 -20.75 15.06
C ILE A 513 27.44 -21.57 13.85
N THR A 514 28.17 -20.94 12.92
CA THR A 514 28.58 -21.57 11.67
C THR A 514 29.55 -22.73 11.93
N SER A 515 30.54 -22.54 12.80
CA SER A 515 31.50 -23.58 13.16
C SER A 515 30.82 -24.77 13.83
N SER A 516 29.79 -24.52 14.66
CA SER A 516 29.03 -25.59 15.32
C SER A 516 28.23 -26.45 14.33
N PHE A 517 27.53 -25.83 13.38
CA PHE A 517 26.81 -26.57 12.34
C PHE A 517 27.76 -27.28 11.37
N GLN A 518 28.83 -26.60 10.93
CA GLN A 518 29.79 -27.18 10.01
C GLN A 518 30.53 -28.37 10.63
N ALA A 519 30.97 -28.26 11.89
CA ALA A 519 31.61 -29.36 12.61
C ALA A 519 30.71 -30.60 12.73
N TYR A 520 29.39 -30.40 12.89
CA TYR A 520 28.44 -31.50 12.89
C TYR A 520 28.30 -32.14 11.50
N VAL A 521 28.15 -31.31 10.46
CA VAL A 521 28.01 -31.78 9.07
C VAL A 521 29.26 -32.53 8.61
N ASP A 522 30.46 -32.07 8.98
CA ASP A 522 31.73 -32.72 8.65
C ASP A 522 31.89 -34.07 9.36
N ARG A 523 31.33 -34.22 10.57
CA ARG A 523 31.43 -35.45 11.37
C ARG A 523 30.40 -36.51 10.97
N ASP A 524 29.14 -36.11 10.84
CA ASP A 524 27.99 -37.02 10.74
C ASP A 524 26.98 -36.61 9.63
N GLY A 525 27.30 -35.62 8.78
CA GLY A 525 26.35 -34.98 7.87
C GLY A 525 26.02 -35.68 6.55
N ASN A 526 26.23 -36.99 6.41
CA ASN A 526 25.86 -37.71 5.19
C ASN A 526 24.36 -37.51 4.88
N GLY A 527 24.05 -36.80 3.79
CA GLY A 527 22.68 -36.45 3.36
C GLY A 527 22.20 -35.05 3.78
N ILE A 528 22.99 -34.29 4.55
CA ILE A 528 22.64 -32.94 5.00
C ILE A 528 23.50 -31.93 4.24
N THR A 529 22.86 -31.04 3.49
CA THR A 529 23.50 -29.87 2.89
C THR A 529 23.18 -28.65 3.74
N PHE A 530 24.22 -28.05 4.31
CA PHE A 530 24.10 -26.83 5.12
C PHE A 530 24.42 -25.60 4.29
N LYS A 531 23.54 -24.59 4.35
CA LYS A 531 23.77 -23.26 3.77
C LYS A 531 23.45 -22.19 4.80
N ARG A 532 24.24 -21.13 4.79
CA ARG A 532 24.03 -19.98 5.67
C ARG A 532 23.22 -18.90 4.94
N SER A 533 22.28 -18.31 5.66
CA SER A 533 21.61 -17.07 5.27
C SER A 533 21.66 -16.05 6.41
N LEU A 534 21.56 -14.77 6.08
CA LEU A 534 21.54 -13.69 7.06
C LEU A 534 20.24 -12.91 6.89
N ALA A 535 19.46 -12.78 7.97
CA ALA A 535 18.23 -12.00 7.99
C ALA A 535 18.32 -10.91 9.06
N VAL A 536 18.93 -9.78 8.71
CA VAL A 536 19.01 -8.58 9.57
C VAL A 536 17.83 -7.69 9.23
N SER A 537 16.99 -7.38 10.21
CA SER A 537 15.76 -6.63 9.97
C SER A 537 15.26 -5.97 11.24
N THR A 538 14.45 -4.92 11.11
CA THR A 538 13.68 -4.43 12.25
C THR A 538 12.62 -5.46 12.63
N ILE A 539 12.29 -5.61 13.92
CA ILE A 539 11.27 -6.58 14.40
C ILE A 539 9.96 -6.53 13.60
N THR A 540 9.54 -5.34 13.17
CA THR A 540 8.28 -5.12 12.44
C THR A 540 8.29 -5.68 11.02
N SER A 541 9.46 -5.66 10.36
CA SER A 541 9.66 -6.12 8.98
C SER A 541 10.23 -7.54 8.89
N MET A 542 10.83 -8.04 9.96
CA MET A 542 11.52 -9.33 10.03
C MET A 542 10.70 -10.53 9.54
N ALA A 543 9.43 -10.65 9.96
CA ALA A 543 8.55 -11.71 9.47
C ALA A 543 8.33 -11.66 7.95
N GLN A 544 8.20 -10.47 7.37
CA GLN A 544 8.03 -10.31 5.92
C GLN A 544 9.30 -10.72 5.18
N ASN A 545 10.47 -10.36 5.70
CA ASN A 545 11.76 -10.71 5.10
C ASN A 545 12.04 -12.22 5.18
N ILE A 546 11.64 -12.87 6.28
CA ILE A 546 11.71 -14.34 6.40
C ILE A 546 10.75 -15.01 5.41
N CYS A 547 9.54 -14.50 5.21
CA CYS A 547 8.63 -15.01 4.17
C CYS A 547 9.25 -14.89 2.77
N VAL A 548 9.78 -13.72 2.41
CA VAL A 548 10.44 -13.51 1.10
C VAL A 548 11.63 -14.45 0.93
N LEU A 549 12.48 -14.58 1.96
CA LEU A 549 13.60 -15.51 1.95
C LEU A 549 13.14 -16.97 1.78
N ALA A 550 12.04 -17.36 2.43
CA ALA A 550 11.47 -18.69 2.31
C ALA A 550 10.90 -18.95 0.89
N GLU A 551 10.31 -17.95 0.25
CA GLU A 551 9.85 -18.02 -1.14
C GLU A 551 11.04 -18.16 -2.11
N ASP A 552 12.04 -17.29 -1.99
CA ASP A 552 13.22 -17.26 -2.88
C ASP A 552 14.01 -18.58 -2.82
N LEU A 553 14.06 -19.21 -1.64
CA LEU A 553 14.77 -20.47 -1.42
C LEU A 553 13.88 -21.72 -1.58
N MET A 554 12.58 -21.55 -1.88
CA MET A 554 11.59 -22.63 -2.01
C MET A 554 11.54 -23.53 -0.77
N ILE A 555 11.52 -22.91 0.41
CA ILE A 555 11.46 -23.61 1.70
C ILE A 555 10.12 -24.33 1.84
N ALA A 556 10.14 -25.54 2.43
CA ALA A 556 8.95 -26.31 2.76
C ALA A 556 8.55 -26.17 4.24
N LEU A 557 9.55 -26.01 5.12
CA LEU A 557 9.35 -25.89 6.56
C LEU A 557 10.24 -24.80 7.15
N ILE A 558 9.63 -23.81 7.80
CA ILE A 558 10.34 -22.80 8.60
C ILE A 558 10.28 -23.24 10.06
N ILE A 559 11.41 -23.33 10.76
CA ILE A 559 11.45 -23.61 12.19
C ILE A 559 11.89 -22.37 12.95
N LEU A 560 11.05 -21.94 13.88
CA LEU A 560 11.27 -20.80 14.75
C LEU A 560 11.59 -21.28 16.17
N PRO A 561 12.55 -20.66 16.87
CA PRO A 561 12.72 -20.90 18.29
C PRO A 561 11.52 -20.30 19.04
N PHE A 562 11.16 -20.92 20.16
CA PHE A 562 10.22 -20.29 21.06
C PHE A 562 10.80 -18.98 21.63
N HIS A 563 9.94 -17.99 21.85
CA HIS A 563 10.36 -16.68 22.30
C HIS A 563 10.88 -16.67 23.76
N ARG A 564 10.68 -17.75 24.51
CA ARG A 564 11.19 -17.99 25.87
C ARG A 564 12.24 -19.09 25.86
N TYR A 565 13.29 -18.92 26.66
CA TYR A 565 14.35 -19.90 26.89
C TYR A 565 14.28 -20.45 28.33
N GLN A 566 14.78 -21.67 28.51
CA GLN A 566 14.87 -22.28 29.83
C GLN A 566 16.12 -21.78 30.57
N ARG A 567 15.93 -21.22 31.76
CA ARG A 567 17.04 -20.84 32.65
C ARG A 567 17.64 -22.07 33.32
N GLN A 568 18.82 -21.91 33.92
CA GLN A 568 19.48 -22.97 34.70
C GLN A 568 18.58 -23.51 35.82
N ASP A 569 17.71 -22.68 36.38
CA ASP A 569 16.70 -23.02 37.39
C ASP A 569 15.58 -23.95 36.87
N GLY A 570 15.62 -24.34 35.59
CA GLY A 570 14.60 -25.16 34.94
C GLY A 570 13.34 -24.40 34.50
N LYS A 571 13.13 -23.17 34.97
CA LYS A 571 11.99 -22.32 34.60
C LYS A 571 12.24 -21.59 33.27
N LEU A 572 11.17 -21.40 32.49
CA LEU A 572 11.19 -20.52 31.33
C LEU A 572 11.33 -19.05 31.76
N ASP A 573 12.08 -18.27 31.01
CA ASP A 573 12.22 -16.83 31.21
C ASP A 573 10.95 -16.06 30.76
N GLY A 574 10.98 -14.72 30.88
CA GLY A 574 9.85 -13.86 30.45
C GLY A 574 9.66 -13.81 28.92
N GLY A 575 10.70 -14.18 28.16
CA GLY A 575 10.74 -14.16 26.71
C GLY A 575 10.86 -12.77 26.10
N ASN A 576 11.20 -12.73 24.82
CA ASN A 576 11.28 -11.49 24.06
C ASN A 576 9.93 -11.18 23.36
N PRO A 577 9.24 -10.08 23.70
CA PRO A 577 7.96 -9.72 23.08
C PRO A 577 8.09 -9.45 21.57
N GLY A 578 9.26 -9.00 21.13
CA GLY A 578 9.61 -8.80 19.72
C GLY A 578 9.58 -10.10 18.91
N PHE A 579 10.29 -11.13 19.38
CA PHE A 579 10.29 -12.44 18.73
C PHE A 579 8.93 -13.13 18.85
N ARG A 580 8.20 -12.90 19.94
CA ARG A 580 6.79 -13.33 20.05
C ARG A 580 5.92 -12.74 18.94
N TYR A 581 6.08 -11.45 18.65
CA TYR A 581 5.39 -10.78 17.54
C TYR A 581 5.77 -11.39 16.19
N VAL A 582 7.06 -11.65 15.96
CA VAL A 582 7.56 -12.28 14.71
C VAL A 582 6.97 -13.67 14.52
N ASN A 583 7.01 -14.53 15.55
CA ASN A 583 6.43 -15.89 15.49
C ASN A 583 4.94 -15.84 15.14
N ARG A 584 4.16 -14.98 15.80
CA ARG A 584 2.72 -14.82 15.51
C ARG A 584 2.45 -14.32 14.10
N LYS A 585 3.29 -13.41 13.58
CA LYS A 585 3.13 -12.86 12.24
C LYS A 585 3.46 -13.93 11.19
N LEU A 586 4.55 -14.67 11.36
CA LEU A 586 4.93 -15.77 10.47
C LEU A 586 3.88 -16.87 10.42
N LEU A 587 3.34 -17.30 11.56
CA LEU A 587 2.23 -18.27 11.61
C LEU A 587 1.00 -17.82 10.81
N LYS A 588 0.81 -16.52 10.57
CA LYS A 588 -0.31 -15.97 9.78
C LYS A 588 0.04 -15.74 8.31
N SER A 589 1.30 -15.48 7.98
CA SER A 589 1.71 -14.98 6.66
C SER A 589 2.67 -15.88 5.88
N ALA A 590 3.20 -16.95 6.47
CA ALA A 590 4.16 -17.82 5.81
C ALA A 590 3.54 -18.55 4.61
N PRO A 591 4.28 -18.67 3.49
CA PRO A 591 3.83 -19.37 2.28
C PRO A 591 3.92 -20.91 2.38
N CYS A 592 4.63 -21.41 3.38
CA CYS A 592 4.91 -22.81 3.66
C CYS A 592 4.58 -23.14 5.12
N SER A 593 4.80 -24.40 5.52
CA SER A 593 4.53 -24.84 6.89
C SER A 593 5.53 -24.24 7.89
N VAL A 594 5.05 -23.97 9.10
CA VAL A 594 5.83 -23.29 10.15
C VAL A 594 5.82 -24.15 11.41
N GLY A 595 7.01 -24.43 11.93
CA GLY A 595 7.23 -25.07 13.21
C GLY A 595 7.72 -24.08 14.27
N ILE A 596 7.25 -24.21 15.51
CA ILE A 596 7.83 -23.55 16.69
C ILE A 596 8.43 -24.63 17.59
N LEU A 597 9.73 -24.55 17.84
CA LEU A 597 10.45 -25.46 18.71
C LEU A 597 10.61 -24.87 20.11
N VAL A 598 9.94 -25.48 21.08
CA VAL A 598 10.10 -25.22 22.51
C VAL A 598 11.15 -26.19 23.06
N ASN A 599 12.39 -25.73 23.15
CA ASN A 599 13.49 -26.53 23.68
C ASN A 599 13.46 -26.57 25.23
N ARG A 600 13.38 -27.77 25.78
CA ARG A 600 13.47 -28.08 27.21
C ARG A 600 14.32 -29.33 27.41
N GLY A 601 15.53 -29.35 26.86
CA GLY A 601 16.46 -30.49 27.00
C GLY A 601 16.65 -31.33 25.74
N PHE A 602 15.92 -31.06 24.64
CA PHE A 602 16.21 -31.68 23.35
C PHE A 602 17.61 -31.34 22.83
N GLY A 603 18.11 -30.14 23.12
CA GLY A 603 19.48 -29.75 22.83
C GLY A 603 20.55 -30.42 23.70
N SER A 604 20.18 -30.99 24.86
CA SER A 604 21.12 -31.63 25.79
C SER A 604 21.38 -33.11 25.46
N VAL A 605 20.69 -33.66 24.46
CA VAL A 605 20.90 -35.04 24.01
C VAL A 605 22.20 -35.09 23.22
N GLU A 606 23.28 -35.52 23.86
CA GLU A 606 24.57 -35.73 23.20
C GLU A 606 24.53 -36.98 22.31
N ASN A 607 24.98 -36.84 21.06
CA ASN A 607 25.19 -37.92 20.08
C ASN A 607 23.97 -38.85 19.88
N ILE A 608 22.99 -38.39 19.10
CA ILE A 608 21.93 -39.28 18.57
C ILE A 608 22.61 -40.34 17.68
N SER A 609 22.93 -41.48 18.27
CA SER A 609 23.68 -42.56 17.61
C SER A 609 22.82 -43.21 16.52
N ARG A 610 23.46 -43.57 15.41
CA ARG A 610 22.82 -44.29 14.29
C ARG A 610 22.50 -45.75 14.63
N PHE A 611 23.05 -46.30 15.70
CA PHE A 611 23.02 -47.74 15.96
C PHE A 611 21.95 -48.16 16.96
N GLU A 612 21.57 -47.31 17.92
CA GLU A 612 20.53 -47.62 18.91
C GLU A 612 19.55 -46.45 19.05
N PRO A 613 18.23 -46.72 19.16
CA PRO A 613 17.22 -45.69 19.32
C PRO A 613 17.33 -45.04 20.70
N LEU A 614 18.05 -43.94 20.78
CA LEU A 614 18.17 -43.11 21.99
C LEU A 614 16.97 -42.19 22.18
N LEU A 615 16.35 -41.71 21.08
CA LEU A 615 15.34 -40.67 21.15
C LEU A 615 13.93 -41.24 21.00
N LYS A 616 13.09 -41.04 22.02
CA LYS A 616 11.66 -41.36 21.97
C LYS A 616 10.86 -40.11 21.62
N VAL A 617 10.21 -40.14 20.46
CA VAL A 617 9.40 -39.04 19.93
C VAL A 617 7.94 -39.48 19.93
N ALA A 618 7.04 -38.62 20.40
CA ALA A 618 5.60 -38.84 20.29
C ALA A 618 4.95 -37.81 19.37
N ILE A 619 3.93 -38.20 18.63
CA ILE A 619 3.02 -37.28 17.96
C ILE A 619 1.61 -37.43 18.52
N ILE A 620 0.97 -36.30 18.84
CA ILE A 620 -0.43 -36.27 19.24
C ILE A 620 -1.27 -35.94 18.01
N PHE A 621 -2.21 -36.81 17.69
CA PHE A 621 -3.12 -36.64 16.57
C PHE A 621 -4.56 -36.57 17.10
N VAL A 622 -5.19 -35.38 17.00
CA VAL A 622 -6.60 -35.18 17.39
C VAL A 622 -7.50 -35.24 16.16
N GLY A 623 -7.00 -34.77 15.02
CA GLY A 623 -7.71 -34.71 13.75
C GLY A 623 -7.93 -33.27 13.30
N GLY A 624 -6.95 -32.72 12.60
CA GLY A 624 -6.97 -31.39 12.02
C GLY A 624 -5.96 -31.25 10.88
N ARG A 625 -5.99 -30.13 10.16
CA ARG A 625 -5.06 -29.86 9.05
C ARG A 625 -3.61 -29.80 9.54
N ASP A 626 -3.38 -29.11 10.65
CA ASP A 626 -2.07 -29.02 11.30
C ASP A 626 -1.57 -30.37 11.82
N ASP A 627 -2.47 -31.22 12.33
CA ASP A 627 -2.11 -32.57 12.81
C ASP A 627 -1.66 -33.47 11.65
N ARG A 628 -2.30 -33.34 10.48
CA ARG A 628 -1.90 -34.06 9.24
C ARG A 628 -0.53 -33.59 8.76
N GLU A 629 -0.29 -32.29 8.79
CA GLU A 629 1.00 -31.70 8.44
C GLU A 629 2.11 -32.15 9.40
N ALA A 630 1.82 -32.17 10.71
CA ALA A 630 2.71 -32.70 11.73
C ALA A 630 2.98 -34.19 11.53
N LEU A 631 1.95 -34.98 11.19
CA LEU A 631 2.08 -36.41 10.91
C LEU A 631 2.93 -36.68 9.67
N ALA A 632 2.78 -35.87 8.62
CA ALA A 632 3.63 -35.95 7.43
C ALA A 632 5.11 -35.71 7.76
N TYR A 633 5.42 -34.71 8.59
CA TYR A 633 6.77 -34.48 9.10
C TYR A 633 7.30 -35.68 9.90
N VAL A 634 6.48 -36.21 10.82
CA VAL A 634 6.86 -37.37 11.66
C VAL A 634 7.07 -38.63 10.83
N GLY A 635 6.32 -38.80 9.74
CA GLY A 635 6.55 -39.86 8.77
C GLY A 635 7.98 -39.88 8.26
N ARG A 636 8.61 -38.71 8.04
CA ARG A 636 10.03 -38.60 7.66
C ARG A 636 10.96 -38.91 8.83
N VAL A 637 10.69 -38.37 10.02
CA VAL A 637 11.50 -38.58 11.24
C VAL A 637 11.56 -40.05 11.64
N ALA A 638 10.48 -40.81 11.40
CA ALA A 638 10.40 -42.22 11.75
C ALA A 638 11.40 -43.12 10.99
N TRP A 639 11.90 -42.68 9.84
CA TRP A 639 12.93 -43.39 9.09
C TRP A 639 14.33 -43.26 9.70
N HIS A 640 14.53 -42.37 10.67
CA HIS A 640 15.82 -42.19 11.32
C HIS A 640 16.14 -43.33 12.29
N SER A 641 17.29 -43.99 12.11
CA SER A 641 17.67 -45.18 12.91
C SER A 641 17.89 -44.90 14.40
N GLY A 642 18.10 -43.65 14.80
CA GLY A 642 18.22 -43.23 16.20
C GLY A 642 16.90 -42.87 16.89
N VAL A 643 15.76 -42.93 16.19
CA VAL A 643 14.47 -42.44 16.70
C VAL A 643 13.45 -43.57 16.81
N LYS A 644 12.69 -43.58 17.91
CA LYS A 644 11.48 -44.40 18.08
C LYS A 644 10.27 -43.47 18.16
N VAL A 645 9.35 -43.62 17.23
CA VAL A 645 8.15 -42.77 17.12
C VAL A 645 6.94 -43.48 17.71
N THR A 646 6.16 -42.78 18.54
CA THR A 646 4.83 -43.22 18.97
C THR A 646 3.77 -42.25 18.44
N VAL A 647 2.86 -42.75 17.61
CA VAL A 647 1.66 -42.02 17.17
C VAL A 647 0.56 -42.24 18.18
N ILE A 648 0.11 -41.17 18.84
CA ILE A 648 -0.92 -41.21 19.87
C ILE A 648 -2.17 -40.48 19.36
N ARG A 649 -3.20 -41.24 19.01
CA ARG A 649 -4.47 -40.70 18.53
C ARG A 649 -5.41 -40.44 19.72
N PHE A 650 -5.83 -39.20 19.88
CA PHE A 650 -6.82 -38.80 20.88
C PHE A 650 -8.22 -38.88 20.27
N LEU A 651 -9.07 -39.71 20.86
CA LEU A 651 -10.44 -39.94 20.42
C LEU A 651 -11.41 -39.53 21.54
N VAL A 652 -12.57 -38.99 21.17
CA VAL A 652 -13.62 -38.69 22.15
C VAL A 652 -14.27 -39.99 22.61
N ASP A 653 -14.38 -40.21 23.91
CA ASP A 653 -15.08 -41.38 24.45
C ASP A 653 -16.60 -41.24 24.22
N THR A 654 -17.13 -42.06 23.31
CA THR A 654 -18.56 -42.04 22.92
C THR A 654 -19.50 -42.59 23.99
N THR A 655 -19.00 -43.13 25.11
CA THR A 655 -19.85 -43.61 26.21
C THR A 655 -20.39 -42.48 27.10
N ALA A 656 -19.81 -41.27 27.04
CA ALA A 656 -20.17 -40.13 27.87
C ALA A 656 -21.25 -39.19 27.27
N GLU A 657 -21.56 -39.26 25.97
CA GLU A 657 -22.61 -38.45 25.34
C GLU A 657 -23.44 -39.26 24.33
N SER A 658 -24.43 -39.99 24.84
CA SER A 658 -25.33 -40.86 24.08
C SER A 658 -26.44 -40.14 23.29
N SER A 659 -26.29 -38.87 22.91
CA SER A 659 -27.42 -38.14 22.27
C SER A 659 -27.14 -37.27 21.03
N ARG A 660 -25.90 -37.07 20.56
CA ARG A 660 -25.67 -36.18 19.38
C ARG A 660 -24.64 -36.64 18.32
N LEU A 661 -23.91 -37.72 18.53
CA LEU A 661 -22.76 -38.12 17.69
C LEU A 661 -23.07 -39.10 16.53
N ALA A 662 -24.35 -39.44 16.29
CA ALA A 662 -24.72 -40.33 15.18
C ALA A 662 -24.45 -39.72 13.78
N ALA A 663 -24.29 -38.40 13.67
CA ALA A 663 -23.97 -37.72 12.41
C ALA A 663 -22.45 -37.67 12.08
N TYR A 664 -21.56 -38.01 13.02
CA TYR A 664 -20.11 -37.98 12.82
C TYR A 664 -19.52 -39.33 12.33
N ARG A 665 -20.38 -40.35 12.16
CA ARG A 665 -19.97 -41.70 11.74
C ARG A 665 -19.75 -41.87 10.22
N VAL A 666 -19.90 -40.80 9.42
CA VAL A 666 -19.90 -40.90 7.95
C VAL A 666 -18.53 -40.58 7.29
N THR A 667 -17.46 -40.33 8.06
CA THR A 667 -16.12 -40.03 7.48
C THR A 667 -14.99 -40.91 8.02
N ILE A 668 -15.30 -42.01 8.69
CA ILE A 668 -14.30 -42.90 9.33
C ILE A 668 -13.75 -43.94 8.34
N THR A 669 -14.50 -44.29 7.29
CA THR A 669 -14.08 -45.30 6.29
C THR A 669 -13.06 -44.80 5.27
N GLU A 670 -12.81 -43.50 5.16
CA GLU A 670 -11.73 -42.95 4.30
C GLU A 670 -10.43 -42.65 5.08
N GLN A 671 -10.47 -42.65 6.42
CA GLN A 671 -9.31 -42.30 7.27
C GLN A 671 -8.42 -43.50 7.63
N GLU A 672 -8.92 -44.73 7.49
CA GLU A 672 -8.13 -45.96 7.73
C GLU A 672 -7.23 -46.31 6.54
N GLU A 673 -7.59 -45.92 5.31
CA GLU A 673 -6.75 -46.12 4.11
C GLU A 673 -5.59 -45.10 4.01
N GLU A 674 -5.75 -43.87 4.54
CA GLU A 674 -4.68 -42.85 4.54
C GLU A 674 -3.54 -43.14 5.53
N MET A 675 -3.79 -43.93 6.57
CA MET A 675 -2.77 -44.38 7.54
C MET A 675 -1.95 -45.60 7.04
N GLY A 676 -2.35 -46.22 5.93
CA GLY A 676 -1.70 -47.39 5.35
C GLY A 676 -0.31 -47.15 4.73
N TYR A 677 0.08 -45.88 4.52
CA TYR A 677 1.40 -45.52 3.98
C TYR A 677 2.52 -45.43 5.04
N ILE A 678 2.23 -45.75 6.31
CA ILE A 678 3.18 -45.66 7.43
C ILE A 678 3.47 -47.07 8.00
N VAL A 679 3.66 -48.06 7.12
CA VAL A 679 4.03 -49.44 7.50
C VAL A 679 5.45 -49.73 7.02
N GLY A 680 6.43 -49.13 7.72
CA GLY A 680 7.86 -49.35 7.53
C GLY A 680 8.66 -48.84 8.72
N GLY A 681 9.05 -49.74 9.65
CA GLY A 681 10.03 -49.48 10.72
C GLY A 681 9.51 -48.73 11.97
N ARG A 682 9.84 -49.27 13.17
CA ARG A 682 9.89 -48.64 14.53
C ARG A 682 8.78 -47.70 15.03
N ILE A 683 7.64 -47.58 14.34
CA ILE A 683 6.51 -46.74 14.77
C ILE A 683 5.55 -47.56 15.66
N SER A 684 5.23 -47.03 16.83
CA SER A 684 4.18 -47.56 17.70
C SER A 684 2.91 -46.73 17.53
N TYR A 685 1.76 -47.37 17.38
CA TYR A 685 0.47 -46.68 17.35
C TYR A 685 -0.28 -46.92 18.67
N MET A 686 -0.90 -45.88 19.22
CA MET A 686 -1.67 -45.94 20.47
C MET A 686 -2.90 -45.05 20.36
N GLU A 687 -4.04 -45.56 20.82
CA GLU A 687 -5.27 -44.78 20.92
C GLU A 687 -5.57 -44.46 22.39
N LYS A 688 -6.02 -43.23 22.64
CA LYS A 688 -6.48 -42.76 23.95
C LYS A 688 -7.89 -42.21 23.80
N HIS A 689 -8.86 -42.90 24.38
CA HIS A 689 -10.22 -42.40 24.51
C HIS A 689 -10.31 -41.48 25.72
N LEU A 690 -10.76 -40.25 25.49
CA LEU A 690 -10.79 -39.17 26.47
C LEU A 690 -12.19 -38.56 26.49
N ALA A 691 -12.76 -38.34 27.67
CA ALA A 691 -14.10 -37.77 27.83
C ALA A 691 -14.10 -36.24 27.74
N ASN A 692 -13.04 -35.58 28.22
CA ASN A 692 -13.00 -34.11 28.33
C ASN A 692 -11.55 -33.56 28.37
N ALA A 693 -11.44 -32.23 28.44
CA ALA A 693 -10.16 -31.52 28.57
C ALA A 693 -9.34 -31.88 29.82
N SER A 694 -9.99 -32.27 30.93
CA SER A 694 -9.28 -32.64 32.16
C SER A 694 -8.58 -33.99 32.04
N GLU A 695 -9.20 -34.96 31.38
CA GLU A 695 -8.57 -36.26 31.05
C GLU A 695 -7.48 -36.10 29.99
N THR A 696 -7.68 -35.16 29.06
CA THR A 696 -6.64 -34.78 28.10
C THR A 696 -5.42 -34.24 28.84
N PHE A 697 -5.59 -33.32 29.77
CA PHE A 697 -4.51 -32.79 30.61
C PHE A 697 -3.80 -33.88 31.43
N SER A 698 -4.55 -34.78 32.09
CA SER A 698 -3.95 -35.86 32.88
C SER A 698 -3.17 -36.85 32.00
N THR A 699 -3.65 -37.12 30.79
CA THR A 699 -2.97 -37.96 29.80
C THR A 699 -1.69 -37.31 29.30
N LEU A 700 -1.72 -36.00 28.98
CA LEU A 700 -0.51 -35.26 28.61
C LEU A 700 0.53 -35.32 29.73
N ARG A 701 0.11 -35.18 31.00
CA ARG A 701 1.02 -35.27 32.15
C ARG A 701 1.70 -36.63 32.27
N SER A 702 1.06 -37.71 31.81
CA SER A 702 1.66 -39.04 31.81
C SER A 702 2.83 -39.20 30.82
N PHE A 703 2.95 -38.30 29.83
CA PHE A 703 4.05 -38.33 28.85
C PHE A 703 5.38 -37.87 29.45
N ASP A 704 5.31 -37.23 30.60
CA ASP A 704 6.49 -36.78 31.31
C ASP A 704 7.42 -37.96 31.64
N GLY A 705 8.70 -37.81 31.33
CA GLY A 705 9.73 -38.84 31.46
C GLY A 705 9.66 -40.00 30.44
N GLN A 706 8.58 -40.13 29.65
CA GLN A 706 8.45 -41.20 28.65
C GLN A 706 9.04 -40.81 27.29
N TYR A 707 8.92 -39.54 26.92
CA TYR A 707 9.32 -38.99 25.63
C TYR A 707 10.28 -37.83 25.82
N SER A 708 11.15 -37.61 24.84
CA SER A 708 12.09 -36.48 24.83
C SER A 708 11.59 -35.32 23.97
N LEU A 709 10.79 -35.63 22.94
CA LEU A 709 10.18 -34.66 22.03
C LEU A 709 8.73 -35.07 21.74
N VAL A 710 7.81 -34.10 21.85
CA VAL A 710 6.40 -34.27 21.47
C VAL A 710 6.07 -33.32 20.32
N ILE A 711 5.51 -33.86 19.25
CA ILE A 711 5.15 -33.11 18.05
C ILE A 711 3.62 -32.98 18.01
N VAL A 712 3.12 -31.77 17.81
CA VAL A 712 1.68 -31.48 17.82
C VAL A 712 1.31 -30.52 16.71
N GLY A 713 0.12 -30.68 16.13
CA GLY A 713 -0.47 -29.65 15.29
C GLY A 713 -0.93 -28.45 16.13
N ARG A 714 -0.71 -27.23 15.66
CA ARG A 714 -1.07 -26.01 16.41
C ARG A 714 -2.57 -25.94 16.70
N GLU A 715 -3.40 -26.09 15.69
CA GLU A 715 -4.87 -26.06 15.83
C GLU A 715 -5.45 -27.44 16.14
N GLY A 716 -4.68 -28.37 16.74
CA GLY A 716 -5.05 -29.78 16.98
C GLY A 716 -6.46 -29.95 17.56
N GLY A 717 -7.44 -30.13 16.67
CA GLY A 717 -8.87 -30.12 16.98
C GLY A 717 -9.32 -28.87 17.75
N ALA A 718 -8.92 -27.66 17.36
CA ALA A 718 -9.40 -26.41 17.95
C ALA A 718 -10.94 -26.39 17.87
N ASN A 719 -11.60 -26.27 19.03
CA ASN A 719 -13.04 -26.44 19.26
C ASN A 719 -13.57 -27.88 19.36
N SER A 720 -12.70 -28.89 19.46
CA SER A 720 -13.10 -30.24 19.87
C SER A 720 -13.41 -30.28 21.37
N ILE A 721 -14.25 -31.23 21.78
CA ILE A 721 -14.62 -31.47 23.19
C ILE A 721 -13.36 -31.73 24.06
N LEU A 722 -12.30 -32.29 23.45
CA LEU A 722 -11.03 -32.61 24.11
C LEU A 722 -10.20 -31.37 24.45
N THR A 723 -10.34 -30.27 23.71
CA THR A 723 -9.57 -29.03 23.95
C THR A 723 -10.42 -27.89 24.50
N LYS A 724 -11.75 -28.07 24.54
CA LYS A 724 -12.71 -27.08 25.07
C LYS A 724 -12.44 -26.84 26.56
N GLY A 725 -12.04 -25.61 26.89
CA GLY A 725 -11.60 -25.21 28.22
C GLY A 725 -10.08 -25.06 28.35
N MET A 726 -9.26 -25.79 27.57
CA MET A 726 -7.80 -25.55 27.52
C MET A 726 -7.49 -24.21 26.85
N ASN A 727 -8.32 -23.78 25.88
CA ASN A 727 -8.19 -22.49 25.19
C ASN A 727 -8.30 -21.28 26.13
N ASP A 728 -9.16 -21.36 27.16
CA ASP A 728 -9.46 -20.22 28.03
C ASP A 728 -8.28 -19.87 28.97
N TRP A 729 -7.39 -20.82 29.21
CA TRP A 729 -6.22 -20.68 30.09
C TRP A 729 -4.89 -20.53 29.34
N GLN A 730 -4.93 -20.37 28.01
CA GLN A 730 -3.71 -20.29 27.21
C GLN A 730 -2.88 -19.05 27.54
N GLN A 731 -1.62 -19.24 27.92
CA GLN A 731 -0.67 -18.13 28.07
C GLN A 731 -0.04 -17.75 26.72
N CYS A 732 0.23 -18.75 25.88
CA CYS A 732 0.86 -18.59 24.57
C CYS A 732 0.00 -19.21 23.45
N PRO A 733 -1.02 -18.49 22.93
CA PRO A 733 -1.91 -19.00 21.87
C PRO A 733 -1.21 -19.28 20.53
N GLU A 734 0.01 -18.81 20.35
CA GLU A 734 0.89 -19.21 19.24
C GLU A 734 1.25 -20.71 19.27
N LEU A 735 1.19 -21.38 20.42
CA LEU A 735 1.50 -22.81 20.57
C LEU A 735 0.27 -23.73 20.42
N GLY A 736 -0.94 -23.16 20.48
CA GLY A 736 -2.18 -23.93 20.52
C GLY A 736 -2.46 -24.57 21.89
N PRO A 737 -3.63 -25.20 22.09
CA PRO A 737 -4.07 -25.68 23.40
C PRO A 737 -3.18 -26.77 23.99
N ILE A 738 -2.84 -27.76 23.18
CA ILE A 738 -2.01 -28.89 23.61
C ILE A 738 -0.55 -28.45 23.76
N GLY A 739 -0.05 -27.67 22.80
CA GLY A 739 1.33 -27.16 22.83
C GLY A 739 1.59 -26.24 24.02
N ASP A 740 0.66 -25.33 24.34
CA ASP A 740 0.80 -24.42 25.49
C ASP A 740 0.84 -25.20 26.81
N VAL A 741 -0.03 -26.20 26.98
CA VAL A 741 -0.04 -27.07 28.16
C VAL A 741 1.27 -27.84 28.31
N LEU A 742 1.73 -28.53 27.26
CA LEU A 742 3.01 -29.27 27.30
C LEU A 742 4.21 -28.35 27.55
N SER A 743 4.14 -27.09 27.09
CA SER A 743 5.13 -26.05 27.35
C SER A 743 4.95 -25.32 28.67
N GLY A 744 3.98 -25.74 29.50
CA GLY A 744 3.66 -25.14 30.79
C GLY A 744 4.69 -25.46 31.87
N PRO A 745 4.71 -24.71 32.99
CA PRO A 745 5.64 -24.95 34.09
C PRO A 745 5.40 -26.26 34.84
N ASP A 746 4.23 -26.90 34.68
CA ASP A 746 3.83 -28.11 35.40
C ASP A 746 4.41 -29.43 34.82
N PHE A 747 5.08 -29.34 33.67
CA PHE A 747 5.71 -30.47 32.97
C PHE A 747 7.23 -30.44 33.16
N SER A 748 7.88 -31.61 33.16
CA SER A 748 9.33 -31.71 33.34
C SER A 748 10.12 -30.77 32.44
N THR A 749 11.26 -30.40 33.00
CA THR A 749 12.33 -29.64 32.37
C THR A 749 13.03 -30.38 31.22
N SER A 750 12.67 -31.64 30.93
CA SER A 750 13.28 -32.51 29.90
C SER A 750 12.41 -32.77 28.66
N LEU A 751 11.13 -32.40 28.67
CA LEU A 751 10.20 -32.66 27.56
C LEU A 751 10.14 -31.46 26.61
N SER A 752 10.73 -31.59 25.42
CA SER A 752 10.65 -30.54 24.38
C SER A 752 9.42 -30.72 23.50
N VAL A 753 8.92 -29.63 22.93
CA VAL A 753 7.69 -29.62 22.13
C VAL A 753 7.94 -28.95 20.79
N LEU A 754 7.51 -29.58 19.69
CA LEU A 754 7.51 -29.00 18.36
C LEU A 754 6.07 -28.83 17.89
N ILE A 755 5.67 -27.58 17.69
CA ILE A 755 4.33 -27.23 17.23
C ILE A 755 4.43 -26.97 15.73
N ILE A 756 3.69 -27.71 14.90
CA ILE A 756 3.66 -27.53 13.44
C ILE A 756 2.31 -26.94 13.03
N GLN A 757 2.34 -25.95 12.15
CA GLN A 757 1.16 -25.38 11.51
C GLN A 757 1.30 -25.49 10.00
N GLN A 758 0.24 -25.93 9.33
CA GLN A 758 0.15 -25.90 7.89
C GLN A 758 0.01 -24.44 7.40
N HIS A 759 0.49 -24.17 6.19
CA HIS A 759 0.28 -22.87 5.54
C HIS A 759 -1.22 -22.54 5.46
N LYS A 760 -1.58 -21.27 5.70
CA LYS A 760 -2.95 -20.80 5.48
C LYS A 760 -3.04 -20.18 4.09
N LEU A 761 -3.87 -20.77 3.22
CA LEU A 761 -4.18 -20.18 1.91
C LEU A 761 -4.75 -18.78 2.15
N ARG A 762 -4.10 -17.76 1.59
CA ARG A 762 -4.44 -16.33 1.72
C ARG A 762 -5.86 -15.98 1.25
N GLY A 763 -6.62 -16.95 0.72
CA GLY A 763 -8.01 -16.84 0.29
C GLY A 763 -9.06 -17.37 1.27
N GLU A 764 -8.67 -18.01 2.38
CA GLU A 764 -9.58 -18.52 3.44
C GLU A 764 -9.66 -17.58 4.65
N LEU A 765 -9.22 -16.34 4.49
CA LEU A 765 -9.37 -15.27 5.48
C LEU A 765 -10.82 -14.73 5.46
N ASP A 766 -11.78 -15.61 5.76
CA ASP A 766 -13.11 -15.21 6.23
C ASP A 766 -12.91 -14.54 7.60
N GLY A 767 -12.77 -13.20 7.60
CA GLY A 767 -12.66 -12.40 8.81
C GLY A 767 -11.68 -11.22 8.79
N LEU A 768 -10.95 -10.97 7.70
CA LEU A 768 -10.07 -9.79 7.59
C LEU A 768 -10.69 -8.59 6.84
N ASP A 769 -11.97 -8.67 6.49
CA ASP A 769 -12.71 -7.49 6.06
C ASP A 769 -13.04 -6.54 7.24
N GLU A 770 -12.94 -6.97 8.51
CA GLU A 770 -13.37 -6.12 9.65
C GLU A 770 -12.30 -5.16 10.21
N ASP A 771 -11.00 -5.38 9.98
CA ASP A 771 -9.94 -4.49 10.52
C ASP A 771 -9.49 -3.38 9.54
N PHE A 772 -10.06 -3.34 8.34
CA PHE A 772 -9.93 -2.21 7.40
C PHE A 772 -11.27 -1.67 6.90
N SER A 773 -12.39 -2.11 7.49
CA SER A 773 -13.73 -1.52 7.33
C SER A 773 -14.14 -0.75 8.58
N ILE A 774 -13.38 0.29 8.92
CA ILE A 774 -13.99 1.46 9.56
C ILE A 774 -14.21 2.44 8.41
N MET A 775 -15.47 2.90 8.31
CA MET A 775 -15.99 3.91 7.39
C MET A 775 -15.01 5.02 7.01
#